data_AF-A0AAN7ZUU7-F1
#
_entry.id   AF-A0AAN7ZUU7-F1
#
_cell.length_a   1.000
_cell.length_b   1.000
_cell.length_c   1.000
_cell.angle_alpha   90.00
_cell.angle_beta   90.00
_cell.angle_gamma   90.00
#
_symmetry.space_group_name_H-M   'P 1'
#
loop_
_entity.id
_entity.type
_entity.pdbx_description
1 polymer ?
#
loop_
_entity_poly.entity_id
_entity_poly.type
_entity_poly.pdbx_seq_one_letter_code
_entity_poly.pdbx_strand_id
1 'polypeptide(L)'
;MRMRFTSTSQLSEDDINKLLLEQFRNLLIERGLPTNIRVGLKKSPRINNFLDDGANLALGGVAVSSTVWNYHHRPSNANDGRDETNQYYHHSCFSTLQQTDPWWRLDLGGLYDISTIELIRRTDCCSNQLDAAEIRIGNSLENNGNNSTRCAVVPVNSIVKMTFHCNQKNVRFVNLFRPGIRSQLQVCEVKVFAATPITGEIRIGNSLENNGNNNPRCAVITVTSNATITFNCIHMQGRYVNVILPGVNKYLSLCEVKVYATTQLTGANVAPRGIPTLSSAPASVESTPNMAIDVFPGPWYAYETCASVALQDNPWWQLDLRSIYRITAVSILSAGDCCSGQLNGAEVRIGLSKDVSNQRCAIISVSEGQQEYNYQCGIMEGRFVHVYLPGLQKTLTVCEVKVYGTVLENVALRGMAFHSSSSLEPSEASKVIDGNQFSTCSIGNEQPGPWVTVDLVVPYSVTAIQLTYSAGCCYSYDVRVDDASCEVIPSNSYSLVTLDCGGIVGRYVTVIHHGIAPPLCEVEVYSTLENLQNRFPQLPPPSDYCYDASCGRDYILVHNEPKTWFEAQTFCREKYTDLATINNVQDMSRVVEQMGNYSNDLWIGLYEDVVTWRWSLSDETYYGASEAEFRNWGAGEPNLESVTQDCAGIQHTGEWKDLQCDLLNFFLCFDGRAGAHQSKVLVETAMNWAEARSYCWKHHTDLLSVRNQAENQEIQSMLPEGKLAWIGLFQDSWKWSDGSYSSFRYLSRQQPLLGEGPNCAHVYDRKWNVRSCDTKSMFLCYKFKKRTFVRINADIDMSDPLIQQQILSQLEAKMKNKGLIEFKTSWKMTGKPQQPPI
;
A
#
# COMPACT_ATOMS: atom_id res chain seq x y z
N MET A 1 5.23 13.83 -37.16
CA MET A 1 3.76 13.98 -36.93
C MET A 1 3.33 13.44 -35.56
N ARG A 2 2.07 13.62 -35.14
CA ARG A 2 1.52 13.06 -33.89
C ARG A 2 0.30 12.17 -34.18
N MET A 3 0.30 10.97 -33.62
CA MET A 3 -0.88 10.12 -33.51
C MET A 3 -1.33 10.11 -32.05
N ARG A 4 -2.64 10.25 -31.83
CA ARG A 4 -3.25 10.18 -30.50
C ARG A 4 -4.02 8.86 -30.40
N PHE A 5 -3.74 8.12 -29.35
CA PHE A 5 -4.41 6.88 -28.97
C PHE A 5 -5.12 7.08 -27.62
N THR A 6 -6.36 6.68 -27.52
CA THR A 6 -7.10 6.68 -26.25
C THR A 6 -7.62 5.28 -25.99
N SER A 7 -7.34 4.68 -24.83
CA SER A 7 -7.87 3.36 -24.45
C SER A 7 -8.44 3.37 -23.03
N THR A 8 -9.38 2.46 -22.81
CA THR A 8 -10.09 2.16 -21.57
C THR A 8 -9.75 0.76 -21.02
N SER A 9 -8.82 0.04 -21.65
CA SER A 9 -8.41 -1.31 -21.22
C SER A 9 -7.51 -1.28 -19.98
N GLN A 10 -7.61 -2.30 -19.12
CA GLN A 10 -6.79 -2.45 -17.89
C GLN A 10 -5.32 -2.85 -18.14
N LEU A 11 -4.83 -2.77 -19.38
CA LEU A 11 -3.43 -3.07 -19.69
C LEU A 11 -2.50 -2.03 -19.05
N SER A 12 -1.33 -2.49 -18.60
CA SER A 12 -0.32 -1.59 -18.02
C SER A 12 0.10 -0.54 -19.06
N GLU A 13 0.56 0.62 -18.58
CA GLU A 13 1.01 1.70 -19.46
C GLU A 13 2.13 1.21 -20.37
N ASP A 14 3.03 0.37 -19.86
CA ASP A 14 4.13 -0.22 -20.61
C ASP A 14 3.65 -1.21 -21.68
N ASP A 15 2.61 -1.99 -21.41
CA ASP A 15 2.03 -2.90 -22.40
C ASP A 15 1.40 -2.13 -23.56
N ILE A 16 0.60 -1.09 -23.26
CA ILE A 16 -0.02 -0.23 -24.28
C ILE A 16 1.06 0.48 -25.11
N ASN A 17 2.09 1.00 -24.43
CA ASN A 17 3.22 1.69 -25.04
C ASN A 17 4.05 0.77 -25.96
N LYS A 18 4.32 -0.45 -25.51
CA LYS A 18 5.03 -1.48 -26.28
C LYS A 18 4.21 -1.95 -27.48
N LEU A 19 2.93 -2.23 -27.29
CA LEU A 19 1.98 -2.60 -28.36
C LEU A 19 1.92 -1.50 -29.44
N LEU A 20 1.77 -0.24 -29.03
CA LEU A 20 1.71 0.90 -29.97
C LEU A 20 3.01 1.08 -30.75
N LEU A 21 4.17 1.01 -30.08
CA LEU A 21 5.46 1.21 -30.74
C LEU A 21 5.82 0.05 -31.68
N GLU A 22 5.60 -1.20 -31.24
CA GLU A 22 5.95 -2.40 -32.00
C GLU A 22 5.05 -2.57 -33.23
N GLN A 23 3.73 -2.53 -33.04
CA GLN A 23 2.78 -2.75 -34.14
C GLN A 23 2.85 -1.64 -35.19
N PHE A 24 3.01 -0.39 -34.74
CA PHE A 24 3.14 0.74 -35.65
C PHE A 24 4.46 0.69 -36.43
N ARG A 25 5.57 0.31 -35.80
CA ARG A 25 6.86 0.15 -36.48
C ARG A 25 6.82 -0.97 -37.52
N ASN A 26 6.22 -2.11 -37.19
CA ASN A 26 6.09 -3.23 -38.12
C ASN A 26 5.22 -2.86 -39.33
N LEU A 27 4.12 -2.11 -39.13
CA LEU A 27 3.28 -1.61 -40.23
C LEU A 27 4.02 -0.67 -41.17
N LEU A 28 4.91 0.18 -40.65
CA LEU A 28 5.70 1.08 -41.49
C LEU A 28 6.74 0.29 -42.31
N ILE A 29 7.35 -0.73 -41.73
CA ILE A 29 8.31 -1.61 -42.43
C ILE A 29 7.61 -2.42 -43.54
N GLU A 30 6.45 -3.01 -43.26
CA GLU A 30 5.65 -3.77 -44.25
C GLU A 30 5.24 -2.92 -45.47
N ARG A 31 5.15 -1.59 -45.32
CA ARG A 31 4.81 -0.64 -46.38
C ARG A 31 6.02 -0.17 -47.20
N GLY A 32 7.20 -0.75 -46.97
CA GLY A 32 8.43 -0.44 -47.72
C GLY A 32 9.13 0.85 -47.27
N LEU A 33 8.81 1.37 -46.08
CA LEU A 33 9.50 2.51 -45.51
C LEU A 33 10.84 2.07 -44.87
N PRO A 34 11.89 2.92 -44.91
CA PRO A 34 13.21 2.56 -44.43
C PRO A 34 13.23 2.32 -42.91
N THR A 35 14.11 1.41 -42.46
CA THR A 35 14.20 0.94 -41.06
C THR A 35 14.68 2.01 -40.07
N ASN A 36 15.13 3.17 -40.55
CA ASN A 36 15.64 4.31 -39.79
C ASN A 36 14.56 5.26 -39.25
N ILE A 37 13.27 4.96 -39.43
CA ILE A 37 12.18 5.78 -38.86
C ILE A 37 12.24 5.77 -37.32
N ARG A 38 12.30 6.96 -36.71
CA ARG A 38 12.23 7.13 -35.25
C ARG A 38 10.78 7.31 -34.83
N VAL A 39 10.22 6.25 -34.24
CA VAL A 39 8.91 6.28 -33.56
C VAL A 39 9.16 6.35 -32.07
N GLY A 40 8.51 7.28 -31.37
CA GLY A 40 8.69 7.46 -29.93
C GLY A 40 7.45 8.02 -29.26
N LEU A 41 7.30 7.76 -27.97
CA LEU A 41 6.20 8.27 -27.16
C LEU A 41 6.54 9.65 -26.60
N LYS A 42 5.55 10.54 -26.50
CA LYS A 42 5.74 11.82 -25.81
C LYS A 42 5.60 11.61 -24.30
N LYS A 43 6.69 11.62 -23.55
CA LYS A 43 6.66 11.64 -22.07
C LYS A 43 6.03 12.95 -21.57
N SER A 44 5.08 12.84 -20.63
CA SER A 44 4.60 13.96 -19.80
C SER A 44 5.59 14.17 -18.65
N PRO A 45 5.81 15.40 -18.15
CA PRO A 45 6.81 15.65 -17.13
C PRO A 45 6.24 15.36 -15.75
N ARG A 46 6.63 14.25 -15.12
CA ARG A 46 6.71 14.18 -13.65
C ARG A 46 7.87 13.33 -13.16
N ILE A 47 8.37 13.85 -12.04
CA ILE A 47 9.39 13.39 -11.12
C ILE A 47 8.95 12.03 -10.57
N ASN A 48 9.80 11.01 -10.68
CA ASN A 48 10.11 10.07 -9.60
C ASN A 48 11.27 9.14 -9.99
N ASN A 49 12.19 9.01 -9.03
CA ASN A 49 13.33 8.12 -9.04
C ASN A 49 12.88 6.66 -9.13
N PHE A 50 13.08 6.02 -10.28
CA PHE A 50 13.26 4.58 -10.40
C PHE A 50 14.56 4.36 -11.17
N LEU A 51 15.58 3.83 -10.48
CA LEU A 51 16.89 3.55 -11.05
C LEU A 51 16.78 2.29 -11.92
N ASP A 52 16.69 2.52 -13.23
CA ASP A 52 16.86 1.52 -14.28
C ASP A 52 18.37 1.20 -14.47
N ASP A 53 18.66 -0.03 -14.90
CA ASP A 53 20.02 -0.57 -15.04
C ASP A 53 20.87 0.29 -16.01
N GLY A 54 21.98 0.87 -15.52
CA GLY A 54 22.82 1.81 -16.29
C GLY A 54 22.31 3.25 -16.35
N ALA A 55 21.38 3.66 -15.48
CA ALA A 55 20.87 5.03 -15.43
C ALA A 55 21.98 6.07 -15.24
N ASN A 56 21.93 7.12 -16.06
CA ASN A 56 22.73 8.33 -15.87
C ASN A 56 22.32 9.01 -14.55
N LEU A 57 23.15 8.89 -13.52
CA LEU A 57 22.93 9.48 -12.20
C LEU A 57 22.90 11.02 -12.22
N ALA A 58 23.41 11.63 -13.29
CA ALA A 58 23.36 13.08 -13.45
C ALA A 58 21.99 13.59 -13.91
N LEU A 59 21.17 12.73 -14.53
CA LEU A 59 19.96 13.14 -15.22
C LEU A 59 18.97 13.84 -14.28
N GLY A 60 18.72 15.13 -14.52
CA GLY A 60 17.79 15.93 -13.70
C GLY A 60 18.28 16.23 -12.28
N GLY A 61 19.54 15.90 -11.96
CA GLY A 61 20.18 16.23 -10.68
C GLY A 61 20.42 17.73 -10.46
N VAL A 62 20.76 18.12 -9.24
CA VAL A 62 20.96 19.54 -8.88
C VAL A 62 22.36 19.98 -9.29
N ALA A 63 22.44 20.75 -10.38
CA ALA A 63 23.67 21.33 -10.88
C ALA A 63 23.79 22.82 -10.53
N VAL A 64 24.98 23.24 -10.13
CA VAL A 64 25.34 24.64 -9.82
C VAL A 64 26.69 24.99 -10.44
N SER A 65 26.98 26.28 -10.61
CA SER A 65 28.26 26.74 -11.16
C SER A 65 28.75 28.01 -10.50
N SER A 66 30.01 28.32 -10.74
CA SER A 66 30.66 29.57 -10.37
C SER A 66 29.94 30.82 -10.91
N THR A 67 29.66 30.85 -12.21
CA THR A 67 28.86 31.89 -12.87
C THR A 67 28.06 31.28 -14.02
N VAL A 68 27.09 32.03 -14.53
CA VAL A 68 26.25 31.65 -15.66
C VAL A 68 26.29 32.77 -16.69
N TRP A 69 26.58 32.45 -17.96
CA TRP A 69 26.67 33.46 -19.02
C TRP A 69 25.33 34.21 -19.22
N ASN A 70 24.23 33.47 -19.37
CA ASN A 70 22.87 34.01 -19.44
C ASN A 70 21.82 32.92 -19.15
N TYR A 71 20.54 33.29 -19.19
CA TYR A 71 19.41 32.38 -18.91
C TYR A 71 19.40 31.09 -19.75
N HIS A 72 19.95 31.10 -20.97
CA HIS A 72 20.00 29.93 -21.87
C HIS A 72 21.20 29.01 -21.64
N HIS A 73 22.08 29.32 -20.68
CA HIS A 73 23.34 28.60 -20.42
C HIS A 73 23.41 28.09 -18.98
N ARG A 74 22.25 27.73 -18.40
CA ARG A 74 22.13 27.35 -17.00
C ARG A 74 22.90 26.05 -16.67
N PRO A 75 23.37 25.87 -15.43
CA PRO A 75 24.08 24.65 -15.02
C PRO A 75 23.30 23.36 -15.28
N SER A 76 21.97 23.41 -15.16
CA SER A 76 21.06 22.28 -15.42
C SER A 76 21.10 21.76 -16.85
N ASN A 77 21.55 22.58 -17.82
CA ASN A 77 21.62 22.15 -19.21
C ASN A 77 22.70 21.09 -19.41
N ALA A 78 23.73 21.05 -18.57
CA ALA A 78 24.78 20.06 -18.65
C ALA A 78 24.37 18.68 -18.14
N ASN A 79 23.15 18.50 -17.65
CA ASN A 79 22.65 17.24 -17.11
C ASN A 79 21.15 17.06 -17.38
N ASP A 80 20.66 17.62 -18.47
CA ASP A 80 19.24 17.61 -18.85
C ASP A 80 18.84 16.37 -19.69
N GLY A 81 19.82 15.52 -20.02
CA GLY A 81 19.63 14.30 -20.79
C GLY A 81 19.66 14.50 -22.30
N ARG A 82 20.08 15.67 -22.79
CA ARG A 82 20.16 15.98 -24.22
C ARG A 82 21.61 16.01 -24.71
N ASP A 83 21.93 15.08 -25.60
CA ASP A 83 23.25 14.99 -26.23
C ASP A 83 23.45 16.01 -27.39
N GLU A 84 22.66 17.10 -27.42
CA GLU A 84 22.68 18.09 -28.50
C GLU A 84 23.94 18.97 -28.38
N THR A 85 24.78 18.93 -29.41
CA THR A 85 26.11 19.58 -29.36
C THR A 85 26.17 20.94 -30.05
N ASN A 86 25.09 21.34 -30.74
CA ASN A 86 24.98 22.62 -31.43
C ASN A 86 24.11 23.59 -30.64
N GLN A 87 24.74 24.62 -30.09
CA GLN A 87 24.08 25.57 -29.20
C GLN A 87 23.20 26.59 -29.93
N TYR A 88 23.48 26.89 -31.20
CA TYR A 88 22.80 27.94 -31.98
C TYR A 88 21.29 27.69 -32.15
N TYR A 89 20.85 26.43 -32.12
CA TYR A 89 19.46 26.06 -32.40
C TYR A 89 18.67 25.53 -31.19
N HIS A 90 19.36 25.14 -30.11
CA HIS A 90 18.75 24.24 -29.11
C HIS A 90 18.92 24.65 -27.63
N HIS A 91 19.81 25.60 -27.31
CA HIS A 91 20.07 26.06 -25.93
C HIS A 91 20.40 24.93 -24.92
N SER A 92 21.01 23.83 -25.37
CA SER A 92 21.24 22.62 -24.56
C SER A 92 22.59 22.56 -23.85
N CYS A 93 23.46 23.57 -24.00
CA CYS A 93 24.79 23.57 -23.38
C CYS A 93 24.89 24.59 -22.25
N PHE A 94 25.59 24.21 -21.18
CA PHE A 94 25.97 25.09 -20.08
C PHE A 94 27.17 25.96 -20.46
N SER A 95 27.22 27.19 -19.94
CA SER A 95 28.45 27.98 -19.99
C SER A 95 28.56 29.06 -18.89
N THR A 96 29.79 29.25 -18.40
CA THR A 96 30.14 30.33 -17.45
C THR A 96 30.41 31.66 -18.16
N LEU A 97 30.50 32.75 -17.39
CA LEU A 97 31.21 33.96 -17.84
C LEU A 97 32.72 33.69 -17.90
N GLN A 98 33.46 34.55 -18.60
CA GLN A 98 34.92 34.47 -18.64
C GLN A 98 35.53 34.96 -17.32
N GLN A 99 36.10 34.05 -16.55
CA GLN A 99 36.63 34.29 -15.20
C GLN A 99 37.83 33.39 -14.91
N THR A 100 38.59 33.69 -13.87
CA THR A 100 39.62 32.79 -13.35
C THR A 100 38.96 31.63 -12.62
N ASP A 101 39.48 30.42 -12.79
CA ASP A 101 39.05 29.24 -12.04
C ASP A 101 37.56 28.87 -12.20
N PRO A 102 36.99 28.85 -13.43
CA PRO A 102 35.58 28.53 -13.63
C PRO A 102 35.30 27.05 -13.28
N TRP A 103 34.16 26.82 -12.63
CA TRP A 103 33.70 25.49 -12.25
C TRP A 103 32.19 25.28 -12.43
N TRP A 104 31.83 24.02 -12.61
CA TRP A 104 30.48 23.45 -12.58
C TRP A 104 30.45 22.24 -11.64
N ARG A 105 29.39 22.07 -10.85
CA ARG A 105 29.22 20.97 -9.89
C ARG A 105 27.83 20.37 -9.97
N LEU A 106 27.78 19.06 -9.84
CA LEU A 106 26.59 18.25 -9.67
C LEU A 106 26.54 17.63 -8.26
N ASP A 107 25.40 17.75 -7.57
CA ASP A 107 25.07 16.94 -6.39
C ASP A 107 24.21 15.75 -6.84
N LEU A 108 24.68 14.53 -6.56
CA LEU A 108 24.00 13.28 -6.90
C LEU A 108 22.85 12.95 -5.94
N GLY A 109 22.67 13.71 -4.86
CA GLY A 109 21.62 13.50 -3.86
C GLY A 109 21.84 12.31 -2.91
N GLY A 110 22.95 11.58 -3.08
CA GLY A 110 23.34 10.41 -2.31
C GLY A 110 24.81 10.02 -2.56
N LEU A 111 25.30 8.98 -1.88
CA LEU A 111 26.64 8.43 -2.09
C LEU A 111 26.61 7.28 -3.10
N TYR A 112 27.47 7.34 -4.11
CA TYR A 112 27.54 6.37 -5.20
C TYR A 112 28.97 5.93 -5.51
N ASP A 113 29.14 4.69 -5.93
CA ASP A 113 30.42 4.17 -6.44
C ASP A 113 30.52 4.48 -7.93
N ILE A 114 31.29 5.49 -8.33
CA ILE A 114 31.34 5.98 -9.72
C ILE A 114 32.34 5.15 -10.54
N SER A 115 31.87 4.48 -11.61
CA SER A 115 32.78 3.88 -12.60
C SER A 115 33.20 4.90 -13.61
N THR A 116 32.23 5.53 -14.26
CA THR A 116 32.43 6.14 -15.57
C THR A 116 31.72 7.47 -15.64
N ILE A 117 32.41 8.48 -16.16
CA ILE A 117 31.86 9.80 -16.44
C ILE A 117 31.99 10.05 -17.93
N GLU A 118 30.90 10.38 -18.60
CA GLU A 118 30.91 10.80 -20.00
C GLU A 118 30.68 12.30 -20.11
N LEU A 119 31.47 12.98 -20.94
CA LEU A 119 31.35 14.39 -21.24
C LEU A 119 31.08 14.58 -22.72
N ILE A 120 30.14 15.48 -23.05
CA ILE A 120 29.83 15.87 -24.42
C ILE A 120 30.20 17.33 -24.62
N ARG A 121 31.11 17.59 -25.56
CA ARG A 121 31.55 18.96 -25.91
C ARG A 121 30.63 19.58 -26.96
N ARG A 122 30.72 20.91 -27.05
CA ARG A 122 30.09 21.70 -28.10
C ARG A 122 30.81 21.53 -29.44
N THR A 123 30.06 21.52 -30.54
CA THR A 123 30.59 21.27 -31.90
C THR A 123 30.43 22.44 -32.87
N ASP A 124 29.52 23.39 -32.64
CA ASP A 124 29.25 24.50 -33.56
C ASP A 124 30.31 25.63 -33.51
N CYS A 125 30.95 25.86 -32.36
CA CYS A 125 32.15 26.70 -32.22
C CYS A 125 32.81 26.50 -30.84
N CYS A 126 33.99 27.11 -30.64
CA CYS A 126 34.59 27.30 -29.30
C CYS A 126 34.83 26.01 -28.50
N SER A 127 35.12 24.92 -29.21
CA SER A 127 35.17 23.59 -28.64
C SER A 127 36.38 23.35 -27.72
N ASN A 128 37.37 24.26 -27.74
CA ASN A 128 38.56 24.27 -26.89
C ASN A 128 38.32 24.81 -25.47
N GLN A 129 37.11 25.24 -25.14
CA GLN A 129 36.79 25.81 -23.83
C GLN A 129 36.76 24.79 -22.68
N LEU A 130 36.65 23.50 -22.99
CA LEU A 130 36.72 22.40 -22.03
C LEU A 130 38.14 21.79 -21.94
N ASP A 131 39.07 22.23 -22.79
CA ASP A 131 40.43 21.70 -22.82
C ASP A 131 41.16 21.98 -21.50
N ALA A 132 41.85 20.96 -20.99
CA ALA A 132 42.55 20.96 -19.71
C ALA A 132 41.66 21.20 -18.48
N ALA A 133 40.34 21.08 -18.61
CA ALA A 133 39.45 21.03 -17.44
C ALA A 133 39.67 19.73 -16.64
N GLU A 134 39.54 19.82 -15.34
CA GLU A 134 39.69 18.70 -14.40
C GLU A 134 38.33 18.17 -13.98
N ILE A 135 38.19 16.85 -13.99
CA ILE A 135 37.06 16.14 -13.39
C ILE A 135 37.46 15.78 -11.96
N ARG A 136 36.76 16.33 -10.97
CA ARG A 136 37.00 16.10 -9.54
C ARG A 136 35.79 15.46 -8.90
N ILE A 137 36.01 14.48 -8.05
CA ILE A 137 34.94 13.68 -7.43
C ILE A 137 35.22 13.46 -5.95
N GLY A 138 34.18 13.57 -5.11
CA GLY A 138 34.32 13.38 -3.68
C GLY A 138 33.07 13.72 -2.90
N ASN A 139 33.23 13.85 -1.57
CA ASN A 139 32.13 14.12 -0.63
C ASN A 139 32.24 15.48 0.06
N SER A 140 33.36 16.19 -0.13
CA SER A 140 33.59 17.50 0.49
C SER A 140 33.12 18.62 -0.42
N LEU A 141 32.50 19.64 0.18
CA LEU A 141 32.15 20.90 -0.47
C LEU A 141 33.20 22.00 -0.26
N GLU A 142 34.32 21.68 0.40
CA GLU A 142 35.43 22.61 0.56
C GLU A 142 35.92 23.12 -0.80
N ASN A 143 36.09 24.44 -0.92
CA ASN A 143 36.33 25.12 -2.20
C ASN A 143 35.33 24.70 -3.30
N ASN A 144 34.03 24.66 -2.96
CA ASN A 144 32.95 24.17 -3.83
C ASN A 144 33.11 22.74 -4.35
N GLY A 145 33.97 21.91 -3.73
CA GLY A 145 34.30 20.57 -4.21
C GLY A 145 35.50 20.55 -5.17
N ASN A 146 36.09 21.70 -5.49
CA ASN A 146 37.27 21.78 -6.36
C ASN A 146 38.55 21.28 -5.69
N ASN A 147 38.55 21.03 -4.38
CA ASN A 147 39.64 20.35 -3.68
C ASN A 147 39.49 18.82 -3.69
N SER A 148 38.37 18.29 -4.20
CA SER A 148 38.12 16.85 -4.24
C SER A 148 39.10 16.11 -5.15
N THR A 149 39.18 14.79 -4.97
CA THR A 149 40.07 13.89 -5.70
C THR A 149 39.91 14.08 -7.20
N ARG A 150 41.01 14.38 -7.89
CA ARG A 150 41.03 14.50 -9.35
C ARG A 150 40.90 13.11 -9.96
N CYS A 151 39.79 12.86 -10.65
CA CYS A 151 39.59 11.64 -11.43
C CYS A 151 40.38 11.70 -12.74
N ALA A 152 40.20 12.75 -13.52
CA ALA A 152 40.79 12.85 -14.85
C ALA A 152 40.97 14.31 -15.29
N VAL A 153 41.75 14.53 -16.34
CA VAL A 153 41.94 15.81 -17.01
C VAL A 153 41.50 15.68 -18.46
N VAL A 154 40.69 16.61 -18.94
CA VAL A 154 40.18 16.61 -20.31
C VAL A 154 41.33 16.88 -21.30
N PRO A 155 41.59 15.98 -22.27
CA PRO A 155 42.68 16.16 -23.23
C PRO A 155 42.37 17.29 -24.22
N VAL A 156 43.42 17.98 -24.67
CA VAL A 156 43.34 19.00 -25.73
C VAL A 156 43.01 18.31 -27.07
N ASN A 157 42.14 18.93 -27.90
CA ASN A 157 41.72 18.39 -29.21
C ASN A 157 40.97 17.04 -29.19
N SER A 158 40.21 16.77 -28.13
CA SER A 158 39.45 15.52 -27.97
C SER A 158 38.22 15.36 -28.89
N ILE A 159 37.75 14.12 -29.04
CA ILE A 159 36.50 13.76 -29.74
C ILE A 159 35.25 14.36 -29.07
N VAL A 160 34.12 14.40 -29.80
CA VAL A 160 32.88 15.07 -29.36
C VAL A 160 32.29 14.51 -28.05
N LYS A 161 32.39 13.19 -27.87
CA LYS A 161 31.96 12.47 -26.67
C LYS A 161 33.18 11.79 -26.06
N MET A 162 33.45 12.06 -24.79
CA MET A 162 34.62 11.56 -24.06
C MET A 162 34.14 10.75 -22.87
N THR A 163 34.79 9.63 -22.59
CA THR A 163 34.43 8.72 -21.51
C THR A 163 35.64 8.53 -20.60
N PHE A 164 35.46 8.76 -19.30
CA PHE A 164 36.50 8.73 -18.28
C PHE A 164 36.16 7.69 -17.23
N HIS A 165 37.08 6.78 -16.92
CA HIS A 165 36.89 5.76 -15.89
C HIS A 165 37.53 6.22 -14.59
N CYS A 166 36.70 6.57 -13.61
CA CYS A 166 37.10 7.12 -12.31
C CYS A 166 37.21 6.07 -11.20
N ASN A 167 36.43 4.99 -11.27
CA ASN A 167 36.41 3.85 -10.32
C ASN A 167 36.52 4.22 -8.82
N GLN A 168 35.84 5.27 -8.40
CA GLN A 168 35.94 5.81 -7.04
C GLN A 168 34.69 5.48 -6.23
N LYS A 169 34.90 5.01 -5.00
CA LYS A 169 33.81 4.62 -4.10
C LYS A 169 33.31 5.78 -3.25
N ASN A 170 32.05 5.71 -2.82
CA ASN A 170 31.40 6.68 -1.93
C ASN A 170 31.61 8.13 -2.41
N VAL A 171 31.05 8.50 -3.57
CA VAL A 171 31.12 9.85 -4.15
C VAL A 171 29.73 10.48 -4.15
N ARG A 172 29.63 11.74 -3.73
CA ARG A 172 28.40 12.54 -3.81
C ARG A 172 28.47 13.67 -4.82
N PHE A 173 29.62 14.31 -4.96
CA PHE A 173 29.81 15.49 -5.80
C PHE A 173 30.71 15.19 -7.00
N VAL A 174 30.30 15.66 -8.17
CA VAL A 174 31.10 15.65 -9.40
C VAL A 174 31.31 17.07 -9.86
N ASN A 175 32.57 17.46 -10.02
CA ASN A 175 32.99 18.81 -10.37
C ASN A 175 33.76 18.80 -11.70
N LEU A 176 33.44 19.74 -12.57
CA LEU A 176 34.28 20.17 -13.69
C LEU A 176 34.92 21.49 -13.31
N PHE A 177 36.24 21.52 -13.26
CA PHE A 177 37.00 22.67 -12.74
C PHE A 177 38.20 22.98 -13.62
N ARG A 178 38.39 24.24 -14.02
CA ARG A 178 39.53 24.65 -14.84
C ARG A 178 40.45 25.62 -14.08
N PRO A 179 41.53 25.15 -13.43
CA PRO A 179 42.38 25.99 -12.59
C PRO A 179 43.40 26.83 -13.35
N GLY A 180 43.79 27.95 -12.74
CA GLY A 180 44.95 28.78 -13.06
C GLY A 180 44.80 29.69 -14.28
N ILE A 181 43.66 29.67 -14.97
CA ILE A 181 43.48 30.39 -16.25
C ILE A 181 42.14 31.13 -16.28
N ARG A 182 42.18 32.40 -16.69
CA ARG A 182 40.98 33.17 -17.00
C ARG A 182 40.34 32.67 -18.30
N SER A 183 39.30 31.87 -18.15
CA SER A 183 38.67 31.15 -19.25
C SER A 183 37.16 31.03 -19.06
N GLN A 184 36.50 30.56 -20.11
CA GLN A 184 35.10 30.16 -20.08
C GLN A 184 35.06 28.63 -19.99
N LEU A 185 34.17 28.09 -19.15
CA LEU A 185 33.89 26.66 -19.06
C LEU A 185 32.57 26.37 -19.79
N GLN A 186 32.59 25.43 -20.72
CA GLN A 186 31.41 25.03 -21.51
C GLN A 186 31.36 23.52 -21.67
N VAL A 187 30.20 22.93 -21.40
CA VAL A 187 29.90 21.51 -21.60
C VAL A 187 28.43 21.38 -22.00
N CYS A 188 28.14 20.44 -22.92
CA CYS A 188 26.78 20.22 -23.39
C CYS A 188 26.07 19.15 -22.58
N GLU A 189 26.77 18.08 -22.20
CA GLU A 189 26.19 17.06 -21.33
C GLU A 189 27.27 16.38 -20.47
N VAL A 190 26.92 16.07 -19.24
CA VAL A 190 27.71 15.33 -18.25
C VAL A 190 26.87 14.15 -17.81
N LYS A 191 27.35 12.94 -18.09
CA LYS A 191 26.70 11.70 -17.65
C LYS A 191 27.57 11.00 -16.64
N VAL A 192 26.96 10.55 -15.55
CA VAL A 192 27.65 9.89 -14.44
C VAL A 192 27.06 8.50 -14.27
N PHE A 193 27.92 7.48 -14.32
CA PHE A 193 27.54 6.08 -14.23
C PHE A 193 28.24 5.43 -13.04
N ALA A 194 27.47 4.68 -12.25
CA ALA A 194 28.03 3.88 -11.18
C ALA A 194 28.83 2.68 -11.72
N ALA A 195 29.85 2.25 -10.99
CA ALA A 195 30.48 0.95 -11.21
C ALA A 195 29.50 -0.11 -10.77
N THR A 196 29.07 -0.96 -11.69
CA THR A 196 28.50 -2.24 -11.31
C THR A 196 29.69 -3.15 -11.03
N PRO A 197 29.90 -3.62 -9.79
CA PRO A 197 30.50 -4.94 -9.65
C PRO A 197 29.62 -5.92 -10.46
N ILE A 198 30.17 -7.01 -10.98
CA ILE A 198 29.30 -8.13 -11.35
C ILE A 198 28.63 -8.56 -10.06
N THR A 199 27.36 -8.19 -9.90
CA THR A 199 26.58 -8.46 -8.69
C THR A 199 25.57 -9.54 -9.01
N GLY A 200 25.92 -10.80 -8.75
CA GLY A 200 24.86 -11.78 -8.48
C GLY A 200 24.10 -11.30 -7.24
N GLU A 201 22.80 -11.52 -7.15
CA GLU A 201 22.01 -11.15 -5.98
C GLU A 201 21.41 -12.40 -5.37
N ILE A 202 21.43 -12.48 -4.04
CA ILE A 202 20.67 -13.46 -3.29
C ILE A 202 19.43 -12.74 -2.78
N ARG A 203 18.25 -13.26 -3.07
CA ARG A 203 16.95 -12.71 -2.66
C ARG A 203 16.19 -13.74 -1.86
N ILE A 204 15.57 -13.33 -0.77
CA ILE A 204 14.87 -14.21 0.16
C ILE A 204 13.51 -13.58 0.48
N GLY A 205 12.44 -14.35 0.27
CA GLY A 205 11.08 -13.89 0.55
C GLY A 205 10.01 -14.93 0.21
N ASN A 206 8.74 -14.53 0.35
CA ASN A 206 7.58 -15.41 0.15
C ASN A 206 6.88 -15.19 -1.21
N SER A 207 7.26 -14.17 -1.99
CA SER A 207 6.63 -13.85 -3.27
C SER A 207 7.18 -14.73 -4.39
N LEU A 208 6.28 -15.16 -5.31
CA LEU A 208 6.63 -15.79 -6.58
C LEU A 208 6.57 -14.81 -7.77
N GLU A 209 6.28 -13.53 -7.51
CA GLU A 209 6.32 -12.50 -8.55
C GLU A 209 7.72 -12.47 -9.20
N ASN A 210 7.75 -12.51 -10.53
CA ASN A 210 8.99 -12.68 -11.30
C ASN A 210 9.80 -13.92 -10.83
N ASN A 211 9.12 -15.06 -10.61
CA ASN A 211 9.70 -16.30 -10.07
C ASN A 211 10.46 -16.14 -8.73
N GLY A 212 10.12 -15.13 -7.93
CA GLY A 212 10.80 -14.83 -6.67
C GLY A 212 12.01 -13.90 -6.82
N ASN A 213 12.30 -13.41 -8.03
CA ASN A 213 13.36 -12.44 -8.29
C ASN A 213 13.01 -11.04 -7.77
N ASN A 214 11.76 -10.79 -7.40
CA ASN A 214 11.32 -9.54 -6.78
C ASN A 214 11.39 -9.61 -5.24
N ASN A 215 11.75 -10.76 -4.65
CA ASN A 215 11.89 -10.88 -3.20
C ASN A 215 12.98 -9.93 -2.65
N PRO A 216 12.89 -9.53 -1.37
CA PRO A 216 13.89 -8.70 -0.71
C PRO A 216 15.31 -9.24 -0.90
N ARG A 217 16.26 -8.34 -1.14
CA ARG A 217 17.66 -8.70 -1.41
C ARG A 217 18.38 -9.00 -0.10
N CYS A 218 18.86 -10.23 0.04
CA CYS A 218 19.75 -10.63 1.13
C CYS A 218 21.16 -10.11 0.93
N ALA A 219 21.76 -10.42 -0.22
CA ALA A 219 23.17 -10.17 -0.42
C ALA A 219 23.49 -9.93 -1.87
N VAL A 220 24.64 -9.29 -2.07
CA VAL A 220 25.21 -8.97 -3.37
C VAL A 220 26.53 -9.73 -3.47
N ILE A 221 26.62 -10.61 -4.46
CA ILE A 221 27.78 -11.45 -4.78
C ILE A 221 28.74 -10.61 -5.63
N THR A 222 29.89 -10.22 -5.11
CA THR A 222 30.76 -9.22 -5.76
C THR A 222 32.14 -9.70 -6.23
N VAL A 223 32.48 -10.99 -6.22
CA VAL A 223 33.90 -11.42 -6.44
C VAL A 223 34.10 -12.63 -7.37
N THR A 224 35.25 -12.58 -8.05
CA THR A 224 35.75 -13.29 -9.24
C THR A 224 36.72 -14.47 -8.98
N SER A 225 36.86 -15.05 -7.77
CA SER A 225 37.88 -16.11 -7.56
C SER A 225 37.78 -17.08 -6.36
N ASN A 226 36.65 -17.22 -5.64
CA ASN A 226 36.55 -18.19 -4.53
C ASN A 226 35.71 -19.45 -4.84
N ALA A 227 36.12 -20.60 -4.33
CA ALA A 227 35.46 -21.91 -4.55
C ALA A 227 34.12 -22.08 -3.79
N THR A 228 33.95 -21.42 -2.64
CA THR A 228 32.70 -21.37 -1.86
C THR A 228 32.56 -19.99 -1.22
N ILE A 229 31.36 -19.41 -1.26
CA ILE A 229 31.07 -18.08 -0.70
C ILE A 229 29.85 -18.19 0.23
N THR A 230 29.99 -17.64 1.44
CA THR A 230 28.93 -17.67 2.47
C THR A 230 28.39 -16.27 2.71
N PHE A 231 27.06 -16.14 2.76
CA PHE A 231 26.36 -14.88 3.03
C PHE A 231 25.47 -15.03 4.26
N ASN A 232 25.42 -14.00 5.09
CA ASN A 232 24.58 -13.98 6.29
C ASN A 232 23.38 -13.05 6.09
N CYS A 233 22.18 -13.65 5.95
CA CYS A 233 20.92 -12.96 5.70
C CYS A 233 20.16 -12.69 7.01
N ILE A 234 20.66 -11.75 7.82
CA ILE A 234 20.10 -11.48 9.15
C ILE A 234 18.70 -10.85 9.02
N HIS A 235 17.74 -11.31 9.84
CA HIS A 235 16.33 -10.85 9.87
C HIS A 235 15.54 -11.03 8.57
N MET A 236 15.94 -11.96 7.71
CA MET A 236 15.21 -12.27 6.48
C MET A 236 14.40 -13.55 6.62
N GLN A 237 13.13 -13.48 6.24
CA GLN A 237 12.20 -14.60 6.27
C GLN A 237 11.67 -14.82 4.85
N GLY A 238 11.64 -16.07 4.40
CA GLY A 238 11.19 -16.38 3.05
C GLY A 238 11.17 -17.87 2.74
N ARG A 239 10.13 -18.30 2.04
CA ARG A 239 9.98 -19.66 1.48
C ARG A 239 10.91 -19.88 0.28
N TYR A 240 11.26 -18.83 -0.45
CA TYR A 240 12.07 -18.90 -1.66
C TYR A 240 13.40 -18.19 -1.46
N VAL A 241 14.48 -18.86 -1.87
CA VAL A 241 15.82 -18.28 -1.99
C VAL A 241 16.20 -18.27 -3.46
N ASN A 242 16.34 -17.08 -4.02
CA ASN A 242 16.68 -16.87 -5.42
C ASN A 242 18.11 -16.34 -5.53
N VAL A 243 18.94 -17.02 -6.32
CA VAL A 243 20.22 -16.49 -6.77
C VAL A 243 20.01 -15.98 -8.19
N ILE A 244 20.10 -14.67 -8.38
CA ILE A 244 19.84 -14.02 -9.67
C ILE A 244 21.10 -13.35 -10.19
N LEU A 245 21.25 -13.35 -11.51
CA LEU A 245 22.26 -12.54 -12.19
C LEU A 245 21.52 -11.49 -13.01
N PRO A 246 21.33 -10.26 -12.48
CA PRO A 246 20.55 -9.22 -13.16
C PRO A 246 21.18 -8.82 -14.50
N GLY A 247 20.32 -8.61 -15.50
CA GLY A 247 20.68 -8.22 -16.87
C GLY A 247 20.23 -9.22 -17.93
N VAL A 248 20.35 -8.83 -19.20
CA VAL A 248 19.98 -9.65 -20.38
C VAL A 248 21.18 -10.43 -20.93
N ASN A 249 20.95 -11.65 -21.45
CA ASN A 249 21.96 -12.52 -22.05
C ASN A 249 23.15 -12.89 -21.16
N LYS A 250 22.88 -13.22 -19.88
CA LYS A 250 23.90 -13.70 -18.94
C LYS A 250 23.61 -15.16 -18.54
N TYR A 251 24.67 -15.92 -18.28
CA TYR A 251 24.56 -17.31 -17.80
C TYR A 251 24.94 -17.36 -16.32
N LEU A 252 24.04 -17.91 -15.50
CA LEU A 252 24.31 -18.23 -14.10
C LEU A 252 24.74 -19.70 -14.01
N SER A 253 25.96 -19.95 -13.57
CA SER A 253 26.49 -21.30 -13.34
C SER A 253 26.84 -21.47 -11.87
N LEU A 254 26.20 -22.42 -11.20
CA LEU A 254 26.36 -22.71 -9.78
C LEU A 254 26.68 -24.20 -9.62
N CYS A 255 27.64 -24.53 -8.74
CA CYS A 255 27.96 -25.92 -8.44
C CYS A 255 27.04 -26.49 -7.35
N GLU A 256 26.82 -25.74 -6.27
CA GLU A 256 25.96 -26.13 -5.16
C GLU A 256 25.47 -24.88 -4.41
N VAL A 257 24.22 -24.88 -3.94
CA VAL A 257 23.67 -23.83 -3.08
C VAL A 257 23.23 -24.47 -1.77
N LYS A 258 23.83 -24.04 -0.65
CA LYS A 258 23.49 -24.50 0.70
C LYS A 258 22.86 -23.33 1.46
N VAL A 259 21.64 -23.54 1.96
CA VAL A 259 20.90 -22.55 2.75
C VAL A 259 20.87 -23.02 4.19
N TYR A 260 21.38 -22.18 5.10
CA TYR A 260 21.35 -22.41 6.53
C TYR A 260 20.48 -21.33 7.15
N ALA A 261 19.31 -21.70 7.63
CA ALA A 261 18.45 -20.79 8.39
C ALA A 261 18.68 -21.04 9.88
N THR A 262 19.04 -20.00 10.64
CA THR A 262 18.71 -19.97 12.06
C THR A 262 17.21 -19.76 12.13
N THR A 263 16.45 -20.79 12.47
CA THR A 263 15.04 -20.64 12.83
C THR A 263 14.97 -19.89 14.16
N GLN A 264 15.26 -18.58 14.16
CA GLN A 264 14.64 -17.73 15.17
C GLN A 264 13.14 -17.83 14.92
N LEU A 265 12.42 -18.22 15.95
CA LEU A 265 11.00 -18.50 15.95
C LEU A 265 10.25 -17.17 15.67
N THR A 266 10.06 -16.83 14.40
CA THR A 266 9.53 -15.52 13.96
C THR A 266 8.00 -15.48 13.96
N GLY A 267 7.42 -15.79 15.11
CA GLY A 267 6.11 -15.30 15.55
C GLY A 267 6.30 -14.58 16.88
N ALA A 268 5.36 -13.75 17.30
CA ALA A 268 5.29 -13.44 18.73
C ALA A 268 4.99 -14.75 19.49
N ASN A 269 5.54 -14.95 20.69
CA ASN A 269 5.02 -16.02 21.55
C ASN A 269 3.59 -15.62 21.94
N VAL A 270 2.60 -16.33 21.40
CA VAL A 270 1.18 -16.05 21.65
C VAL A 270 0.66 -16.83 22.86
N ALA A 271 1.44 -17.77 23.38
CA ALA A 271 1.02 -18.61 24.50
C ALA A 271 0.65 -17.85 25.78
N PRO A 272 1.35 -16.76 26.18
CA PRO A 272 1.00 -15.98 27.37
C PRO A 272 -0.38 -15.30 27.31
N ARG A 273 -1.01 -15.25 26.13
CA ARG A 273 -2.36 -14.69 25.94
C ARG A 273 -3.47 -15.74 26.12
N GLY A 274 -3.11 -17.02 26.17
CA GLY A 274 -4.04 -18.13 26.26
C GLY A 274 -4.40 -18.52 27.70
N ILE A 275 -5.33 -19.45 27.84
CA ILE A 275 -5.75 -20.02 29.12
C ILE A 275 -5.45 -21.52 29.12
N PRO A 276 -4.51 -21.98 29.96
CA PRO A 276 -4.12 -23.38 30.01
C PRO A 276 -5.00 -24.19 30.96
N THR A 277 -5.17 -25.49 30.67
CA THR A 277 -5.90 -26.46 31.49
C THR A 277 -5.18 -27.81 31.49
N LEU A 278 -5.50 -28.64 32.50
CA LEU A 278 -4.95 -29.99 32.66
C LEU A 278 -6.06 -31.03 32.54
N SER A 279 -5.68 -32.26 32.19
CA SER A 279 -6.58 -33.41 32.17
C SER A 279 -7.14 -33.80 33.54
N SER A 280 -6.48 -33.45 34.63
CA SER A 280 -6.91 -33.71 36.01
C SER A 280 -6.38 -32.63 36.96
N ALA A 281 -6.60 -32.83 38.27
CA ALA A 281 -5.98 -31.99 39.30
C ALA A 281 -4.45 -31.95 39.15
N PRO A 282 -3.80 -30.80 39.42
CA PRO A 282 -2.34 -30.67 39.43
C PRO A 282 -1.67 -31.67 40.37
N ALA A 283 -0.43 -32.06 40.07
CA ALA A 283 0.34 -32.97 40.91
C ALA A 283 0.71 -32.36 42.28
N SER A 284 0.82 -31.04 42.37
CA SER A 284 1.04 -30.24 43.57
C SER A 284 0.37 -28.87 43.45
N VAL A 285 0.19 -28.17 44.57
CA VAL A 285 -0.39 -26.80 44.64
C VAL A 285 0.40 -25.80 43.77
N GLU A 286 1.70 -26.02 43.61
CA GLU A 286 2.63 -25.15 42.87
C GLU A 286 2.71 -25.49 41.37
N SER A 287 2.14 -26.62 40.93
CA SER A 287 2.27 -27.15 39.56
C SER A 287 1.07 -26.83 38.63
N THR A 288 0.49 -25.65 38.80
CA THR A 288 -0.74 -25.23 38.10
C THR A 288 -0.57 -25.19 36.57
N PRO A 289 -1.66 -25.27 35.77
CA PRO A 289 -1.55 -25.24 34.31
C PRO A 289 -0.81 -24.01 33.75
N ASN A 290 -0.91 -22.87 34.44
CA ASN A 290 -0.34 -21.57 34.04
C ASN A 290 1.18 -21.52 34.07
N MET A 291 1.82 -22.40 34.85
CA MET A 291 3.28 -22.40 34.99
C MET A 291 3.99 -22.72 33.67
N ALA A 292 3.32 -23.39 32.73
CA ALA A 292 3.89 -23.71 31.43
C ALA A 292 3.82 -22.57 30.39
N ILE A 293 3.31 -21.39 30.73
CA ILE A 293 3.23 -20.24 29.79
C ILE A 293 3.62 -18.91 30.47
N ASP A 294 4.37 -19.00 31.57
CA ASP A 294 4.68 -17.84 32.38
C ASP A 294 5.81 -16.99 31.76
N VAL A 295 6.12 -15.84 32.38
CA VAL A 295 7.10 -14.87 31.84
C VAL A 295 8.52 -15.17 32.35
N PHE A 296 8.71 -16.19 33.20
CA PHE A 296 9.98 -16.46 33.89
C PHE A 296 10.58 -17.83 33.50
N PRO A 297 11.18 -17.95 32.30
CA PRO A 297 11.78 -19.20 31.85
C PRO A 297 13.07 -19.51 32.62
N GLY A 298 13.08 -20.57 33.44
CA GLY A 298 14.30 -20.97 34.16
C GLY A 298 14.30 -22.41 34.68
N PRO A 299 15.27 -23.26 34.27
CA PRO A 299 15.39 -24.64 34.76
C PRO A 299 15.99 -24.77 36.17
N TRP A 300 16.38 -23.65 36.81
CA TRP A 300 17.19 -23.65 38.04
C TRP A 300 16.37 -23.72 39.35
N TYR A 301 15.04 -23.62 39.26
CA TYR A 301 14.10 -23.81 40.37
C TYR A 301 13.01 -24.82 39.97
N ALA A 302 13.40 -26.10 39.87
CA ALA A 302 12.61 -27.20 39.28
C ALA A 302 11.35 -27.63 40.06
N TYR A 303 10.88 -26.85 41.03
CA TYR A 303 9.68 -27.18 41.82
C TYR A 303 8.61 -26.09 41.79
N GLU A 304 8.94 -24.87 41.34
CA GLU A 304 8.04 -23.71 41.42
C GLU A 304 7.65 -23.13 40.06
N THR A 305 7.96 -23.80 38.94
CA THR A 305 7.79 -23.22 37.56
C THR A 305 7.25 -24.18 36.50
N CYS A 306 6.80 -25.40 36.85
CA CYS A 306 6.33 -26.36 35.84
C CYS A 306 4.87 -26.79 36.05
N ALA A 307 4.11 -26.89 34.96
CA ALA A 307 2.78 -27.48 35.00
C ALA A 307 2.91 -29.00 35.03
N SER A 308 2.26 -29.65 36.00
CA SER A 308 2.36 -31.10 36.18
C SER A 308 1.02 -31.74 36.48
N VAL A 309 0.76 -32.86 35.81
CA VAL A 309 -0.44 -33.67 35.97
C VAL A 309 -0.15 -34.85 36.88
N ALA A 310 -1.02 -35.13 37.85
CA ALA A 310 -0.90 -36.32 38.68
C ALA A 310 -0.91 -37.62 37.84
N LEU A 311 -0.37 -38.71 38.39
CA LEU A 311 -0.25 -40.01 37.71
C LEU A 311 -1.62 -40.50 37.21
N GLN A 312 -1.77 -40.64 35.90
CA GLN A 312 -2.99 -41.17 35.28
C GLN A 312 -2.72 -41.78 33.91
N ASP A 313 -3.75 -42.33 33.29
CA ASP A 313 -3.66 -42.83 31.92
C ASP A 313 -3.85 -41.68 30.94
N ASN A 314 -2.95 -41.60 29.95
CA ASN A 314 -2.98 -40.62 28.86
C ASN A 314 -3.09 -39.14 29.29
N PRO A 315 -2.22 -38.64 30.20
CA PRO A 315 -2.29 -37.26 30.70
C PRO A 315 -2.06 -36.23 29.58
N TRP A 316 -2.71 -35.08 29.68
CA TRP A 316 -2.55 -33.96 28.76
C TRP A 316 -2.56 -32.58 29.43
N TRP A 317 -1.87 -31.65 28.78
CA TRP A 317 -1.92 -30.21 29.02
C TRP A 317 -2.47 -29.55 27.76
N GLN A 318 -3.39 -28.61 27.91
CA GLN A 318 -4.04 -27.90 26.80
C GLN A 318 -3.94 -26.39 27.00
N LEU A 319 -3.66 -25.67 25.92
CA LEU A 319 -3.76 -24.21 25.85
C LEU A 319 -4.92 -23.79 24.96
N ASP A 320 -5.85 -22.98 25.47
CA ASP A 320 -6.85 -22.26 24.68
C ASP A 320 -6.32 -20.85 24.37
N LEU A 321 -5.96 -20.58 23.11
CA LEU A 321 -5.42 -19.29 22.67
C LEU A 321 -6.48 -18.17 22.55
N ARG A 322 -7.76 -18.47 22.82
CA ARG A 322 -8.92 -17.55 22.77
C ARG A 322 -9.29 -17.01 21.39
N SER A 323 -8.33 -16.91 20.47
CA SER A 323 -8.51 -16.59 19.05
C SER A 323 -7.86 -17.68 18.19
N ILE A 324 -8.15 -17.67 16.89
CA ILE A 324 -7.56 -18.62 15.95
C ILE A 324 -6.26 -18.06 15.39
N TYR A 325 -5.19 -18.85 15.47
CA TYR A 325 -3.86 -18.48 15.00
C TYR A 325 -3.42 -19.37 13.84
N ARG A 326 -2.63 -18.80 12.92
CA ARG A 326 -1.73 -19.56 12.05
C ARG A 326 -0.46 -19.86 12.82
N ILE A 327 -0.43 -21.03 13.44
CA ILE A 327 0.69 -21.50 14.25
C ILE A 327 1.73 -22.10 13.31
N THR A 328 2.96 -21.61 13.45
CA THR A 328 4.11 -21.99 12.62
C THR A 328 5.10 -22.88 13.36
N ALA A 329 5.22 -22.69 14.67
CA ALA A 329 6.15 -23.43 15.50
C ALA A 329 5.70 -23.50 16.96
N VAL A 330 6.21 -24.51 17.68
CA VAL A 330 6.02 -24.68 19.12
C VAL A 330 7.39 -25.03 19.75
N SER A 331 7.72 -24.39 20.87
CA SER A 331 8.85 -24.77 21.73
C SER A 331 8.34 -25.31 23.05
N ILE A 332 8.92 -26.42 23.52
CA ILE A 332 8.58 -27.05 24.80
C ILE A 332 9.85 -27.18 25.64
N LEU A 333 9.82 -26.67 26.87
CA LEU A 333 10.85 -26.85 27.87
C LEU A 333 10.43 -27.95 28.85
N SER A 334 11.30 -28.95 29.03
CA SER A 334 11.12 -30.02 30.02
C SER A 334 11.66 -29.64 31.39
N ALA A 335 11.24 -30.36 32.43
CA ALA A 335 11.90 -30.33 33.73
C ALA A 335 13.38 -30.76 33.61
N GLY A 336 14.26 -30.14 34.40
CA GLY A 336 15.69 -30.43 34.45
C GLY A 336 16.06 -31.80 35.03
N ASP A 337 17.30 -31.94 35.50
CA ASP A 337 18.11 -33.15 35.75
C ASP A 337 17.45 -34.38 36.42
N CYS A 338 16.25 -34.30 37.01
CA CYS A 338 15.62 -35.46 37.65
C CYS A 338 14.47 -36.11 36.86
N CYS A 339 13.94 -35.53 35.77
CA CYS A 339 12.70 -36.02 35.14
C CYS A 339 12.60 -35.88 33.60
N SER A 340 13.64 -35.46 32.89
CA SER A 340 13.59 -35.17 31.44
C SER A 340 13.09 -36.33 30.56
N GLY A 341 13.31 -37.58 30.97
CA GLY A 341 12.82 -38.78 30.25
C GLY A 341 11.30 -38.99 30.25
N GLN A 342 10.54 -38.25 31.07
CA GLN A 342 9.09 -38.44 31.21
C GLN A 342 8.28 -37.88 30.03
N LEU A 343 8.82 -36.90 29.29
CA LEU A 343 8.19 -36.36 28.09
C LEU A 343 8.42 -37.20 26.83
N ASN A 344 9.23 -38.26 26.91
CA ASN A 344 9.54 -39.07 25.75
C ASN A 344 8.28 -39.78 25.22
N GLY A 345 7.98 -39.55 23.94
CA GLY A 345 6.77 -40.04 23.28
C GLY A 345 5.55 -39.14 23.44
N ALA A 346 5.65 -37.98 24.08
CA ALA A 346 4.57 -37.00 24.10
C ALA A 346 4.32 -36.43 22.69
N GLU A 347 3.08 -36.09 22.39
CA GLU A 347 2.64 -35.56 21.10
C GLU A 347 2.19 -34.11 21.25
N VAL A 348 2.66 -33.25 20.35
CA VAL A 348 2.17 -31.88 20.21
C VAL A 348 1.10 -31.87 19.14
N ARG A 349 -0.13 -31.46 19.49
CA ARG A 349 -1.27 -31.42 18.57
C ARG A 349 -1.86 -30.01 18.53
N ILE A 350 -2.25 -29.56 17.35
CA ILE A 350 -2.73 -28.20 17.10
C ILE A 350 -3.99 -28.29 16.25
N GLY A 351 -5.03 -27.54 16.62
CA GLY A 351 -6.26 -27.48 15.83
C GLY A 351 -7.38 -26.68 16.48
N LEU A 352 -8.59 -26.87 15.99
CA LEU A 352 -9.79 -26.17 16.44
C LEU A 352 -10.60 -26.97 17.46
N SER A 353 -10.34 -28.27 17.63
CA SER A 353 -11.04 -29.10 18.62
C SER A 353 -10.49 -28.91 20.03
N LYS A 354 -11.38 -28.97 21.03
CA LYS A 354 -10.99 -28.98 22.44
C LYS A 354 -10.43 -30.35 22.88
N ASP A 355 -10.67 -31.42 22.15
CA ASP A 355 -10.12 -32.75 22.47
C ASP A 355 -8.76 -33.01 21.78
N VAL A 356 -8.17 -34.17 22.04
CA VAL A 356 -6.86 -34.57 21.50
C VAL A 356 -6.91 -35.07 20.04
N SER A 357 -8.04 -34.92 19.33
CA SER A 357 -8.18 -35.37 17.93
C SER A 357 -7.46 -34.46 16.93
N ASN A 358 -7.04 -33.28 17.35
CA ASN A 358 -6.31 -32.29 16.57
C ASN A 358 -5.08 -32.87 15.83
N GLN A 359 -4.72 -32.22 14.72
CA GLN A 359 -3.61 -32.63 13.88
C GLN A 359 -2.30 -32.60 14.67
N ARG A 360 -1.50 -33.67 14.51
CA ARG A 360 -0.20 -33.80 15.19
C ARG A 360 0.84 -32.93 14.50
N CYS A 361 1.41 -31.96 15.22
CA CYS A 361 2.59 -31.20 14.80
C CYS A 361 3.87 -32.03 14.98
N ALA A 362 4.08 -32.64 16.15
CA ALA A 362 5.33 -33.32 16.48
C ALA A 362 5.18 -34.42 17.52
N ILE A 363 6.20 -35.30 17.62
CA ILE A 363 6.39 -36.27 18.70
C ILE A 363 7.70 -35.92 19.40
N ILE A 364 7.66 -35.77 20.72
CA ILE A 364 8.82 -35.44 21.54
C ILE A 364 9.71 -36.65 21.70
N SER A 365 10.94 -36.52 21.21
CA SER A 365 12.01 -37.53 21.37
C SER A 365 13.11 -36.93 22.24
N VAL A 366 13.24 -37.46 23.46
CA VAL A 366 14.19 -36.93 24.46
C VAL A 366 15.61 -37.41 24.14
N SER A 367 16.57 -36.49 24.07
CA SER A 367 18.00 -36.78 23.89
C SER A 367 18.81 -36.37 25.12
N GLU A 368 19.92 -37.07 25.39
CA GLU A 368 20.72 -36.88 26.62
C GLU A 368 21.28 -35.45 26.68
N GLY A 369 20.92 -34.69 27.74
CA GLY A 369 21.34 -33.30 27.95
C GLY A 369 20.47 -32.22 27.27
N GLN A 370 19.43 -32.58 26.52
CA GLN A 370 18.51 -31.62 25.90
C GLN A 370 17.32 -31.30 26.82
N GLN A 371 17.06 -30.00 27.04
CA GLN A 371 15.94 -29.51 27.88
C GLN A 371 14.87 -28.75 27.08
N GLU A 372 15.24 -28.12 25.95
CA GLU A 372 14.31 -27.38 25.08
C GLU A 372 14.10 -28.10 23.74
N TYR A 373 12.84 -28.24 23.34
CA TYR A 373 12.40 -28.99 22.16
C TYR A 373 11.62 -28.07 21.22
N ASN A 374 12.28 -27.67 20.13
CA ASN A 374 11.71 -26.74 19.14
C ASN A 374 11.19 -27.52 17.93
N TYR A 375 9.92 -27.34 17.59
CA TYR A 375 9.27 -27.98 16.45
C TYR A 375 8.72 -26.96 15.46
N GLN A 376 8.98 -27.20 14.18
CA GLN A 376 8.37 -26.48 13.07
C GLN A 376 7.13 -27.26 12.62
N CYS A 377 5.96 -26.67 12.77
CA CYS A 377 4.68 -27.35 12.54
C CYS A 377 4.16 -27.19 11.10
N GLY A 378 4.85 -26.42 10.26
CA GLY A 378 4.25 -25.88 9.02
C GLY A 378 3.22 -24.80 9.37
N ILE A 379 2.34 -24.43 8.44
CA ILE A 379 1.22 -23.52 8.75
C ILE A 379 0.05 -24.39 9.21
N MET A 380 -0.23 -24.39 10.52
CA MET A 380 -1.39 -25.05 11.12
C MET A 380 -2.36 -24.01 11.65
N GLU A 381 -3.65 -24.12 11.32
CA GLU A 381 -4.69 -23.28 11.91
C GLU A 381 -5.12 -23.91 13.24
N GLY A 382 -5.06 -23.13 14.33
CA GLY A 382 -5.38 -23.67 15.64
C GLY A 382 -5.74 -22.62 16.67
N ARG A 383 -6.76 -22.94 17.47
CA ARG A 383 -7.11 -22.26 18.72
C ARG A 383 -6.57 -23.04 19.92
N PHE A 384 -6.53 -24.36 19.82
CA PHE A 384 -6.08 -25.25 20.88
C PHE A 384 -4.72 -25.87 20.55
N VAL A 385 -3.83 -25.84 21.54
CA VAL A 385 -2.54 -26.55 21.49
C VAL A 385 -2.51 -27.57 22.61
N HIS A 386 -2.31 -28.84 22.28
CA HIS A 386 -2.22 -29.93 23.25
C HIS A 386 -0.80 -30.48 23.32
N VAL A 387 -0.34 -30.74 24.53
CA VAL A 387 0.76 -31.66 24.81
C VAL A 387 0.15 -32.90 25.44
N TYR A 388 0.14 -34.01 24.70
CA TYR A 388 -0.56 -35.24 25.04
C TYR A 388 0.45 -36.38 25.19
N LEU A 389 0.50 -37.04 26.34
CA LEU A 389 1.42 -38.16 26.57
C LEU A 389 0.67 -39.49 26.62
N PRO A 390 0.68 -40.30 25.54
CA PRO A 390 -0.01 -41.58 25.51
C PRO A 390 0.66 -42.62 26.42
N GLY A 391 -0.16 -43.44 27.08
CA GLY A 391 0.30 -44.56 27.90
C GLY A 391 -0.44 -44.69 29.23
N LEU A 392 -0.22 -45.82 29.91
CA LEU A 392 -0.77 -46.10 31.23
C LEU A 392 0.14 -45.54 32.33
N GLN A 393 -0.46 -45.01 33.39
CA GLN A 393 0.25 -44.54 34.60
C GLN A 393 1.43 -43.62 34.24
N LYS A 394 1.14 -42.55 33.51
CA LYS A 394 2.11 -41.52 33.11
C LYS A 394 1.87 -40.23 33.90
N THR A 395 2.95 -39.48 34.09
CA THR A 395 2.94 -38.11 34.61
C THR A 395 3.44 -37.21 33.49
N LEU A 396 2.69 -36.15 33.20
CA LEU A 396 3.08 -35.14 32.23
C LEU A 396 3.55 -33.91 32.98
N THR A 397 4.79 -33.49 32.74
CA THR A 397 5.37 -32.27 33.32
C THR A 397 5.98 -31.42 32.21
N VAL A 398 5.48 -30.20 32.03
CA VAL A 398 5.95 -29.22 31.06
C VAL A 398 6.24 -27.91 31.75
N CYS A 399 7.43 -27.35 31.53
CA CYS A 399 7.90 -26.16 32.24
C CYS A 399 7.71 -24.87 31.45
N GLU A 400 7.73 -24.94 30.12
CA GLU A 400 7.44 -23.79 29.28
C GLU A 400 6.94 -24.29 27.93
N VAL A 401 5.90 -23.67 27.40
CA VAL A 401 5.32 -23.96 26.09
C VAL A 401 5.16 -22.63 25.35
N LYS A 402 6.05 -22.38 24.40
CA LYS A 402 5.99 -21.20 23.54
C LYS A 402 5.31 -21.57 22.24
N VAL A 403 4.29 -20.82 21.87
CA VAL A 403 3.55 -21.02 20.62
C VAL A 403 3.79 -19.82 19.73
N TYR A 404 4.25 -20.07 18.50
CA TYR A 404 4.63 -19.03 17.56
C TYR A 404 3.65 -19.02 16.39
N GLY A 405 2.93 -17.91 16.22
CA GLY A 405 1.97 -17.76 15.15
C GLY A 405 1.46 -16.34 14.98
N THR A 406 0.66 -16.13 13.95
CA THR A 406 -0.02 -14.85 13.67
C THR A 406 -1.53 -15.04 13.83
N VAL A 407 -2.21 -14.05 14.43
CA VAL A 407 -3.67 -14.05 14.52
C VAL A 407 -4.25 -14.06 13.10
N LEU A 408 -5.29 -14.86 12.85
CA LEU A 408 -6.07 -14.73 11.61
C LEU A 408 -6.89 -13.44 11.69
N GLU A 409 -6.88 -12.66 10.62
CA GLU A 409 -7.69 -11.44 10.57
C GLU A 409 -9.19 -11.79 10.56
N ASN A 410 -9.95 -11.16 11.46
CA ASN A 410 -11.41 -11.23 11.43
C ASN A 410 -11.92 -10.43 10.22
N VAL A 411 -12.35 -11.13 9.16
CA VAL A 411 -12.83 -10.48 7.93
C VAL A 411 -14.21 -9.85 8.10
N ALA A 412 -14.94 -10.21 9.15
CA ALA A 412 -16.26 -9.63 9.46
C ALA A 412 -16.19 -8.14 9.82
N LEU A 413 -15.04 -7.67 10.34
CA LEU A 413 -14.81 -6.25 10.67
C LEU A 413 -14.92 -5.30 9.47
N ARG A 414 -14.79 -5.84 8.26
CA ARG A 414 -14.90 -5.10 6.98
C ARG A 414 -16.29 -5.25 6.35
N GLY A 415 -17.14 -6.06 6.97
CA GLY A 415 -18.46 -6.43 6.49
C GLY A 415 -19.55 -5.47 6.96
N MET A 416 -20.79 -5.85 6.68
CA MET A 416 -22.00 -5.19 7.19
C MET A 416 -22.88 -6.23 7.85
N ALA A 417 -23.43 -5.92 9.01
CA ALA A 417 -24.32 -6.82 9.74
C ALA A 417 -25.77 -6.38 9.65
N PHE A 418 -26.67 -7.36 9.52
CA PHE A 418 -28.11 -7.22 9.44
C PHE A 418 -28.75 -8.20 10.42
N HIS A 419 -29.93 -7.88 10.94
CA HIS A 419 -30.70 -8.80 11.76
C HIS A 419 -32.19 -8.76 11.43
N SER A 420 -32.94 -9.78 11.84
CA SER A 420 -34.34 -9.99 11.44
C SER A 420 -35.37 -9.03 12.06
N SER A 421 -34.98 -8.15 12.99
CA SER A 421 -35.89 -7.22 13.69
C SER A 421 -35.54 -5.76 13.41
N SER A 422 -36.54 -4.91 13.16
CA SER A 422 -36.33 -3.50 12.79
C SER A 422 -36.72 -2.50 13.88
N SER A 423 -36.48 -2.80 15.17
CA SER A 423 -36.93 -1.88 16.23
C SER A 423 -36.22 -2.05 17.58
N LEU A 424 -35.59 -0.95 18.03
CA LEU A 424 -35.24 -0.53 19.40
C LEU A 424 -33.74 -0.57 19.75
N GLU A 425 -33.17 0.62 19.90
CA GLU A 425 -32.01 0.87 20.76
C GLU A 425 -32.20 0.14 22.11
N PRO A 426 -31.24 -0.71 22.53
CA PRO A 426 -29.81 -0.63 22.19
C PRO A 426 -29.30 -1.74 21.23
N SER A 427 -30.13 -2.24 20.30
CA SER A 427 -29.90 -3.53 19.61
C SER A 427 -29.26 -3.51 18.21
N GLU A 428 -28.48 -2.49 17.82
CA GLU A 428 -27.87 -2.40 16.48
C GLU A 428 -27.14 -3.67 16.02
N ALA A 429 -27.38 -4.11 14.77
CA ALA A 429 -26.76 -5.29 14.19
C ALA A 429 -25.24 -5.13 13.98
N SER A 430 -24.75 -3.92 13.74
CA SER A 430 -23.33 -3.58 13.59
C SER A 430 -22.48 -4.00 14.79
N LYS A 431 -23.08 -4.07 15.98
CA LYS A 431 -22.39 -4.46 17.22
C LYS A 431 -21.85 -5.89 17.20
N VAL A 432 -22.38 -6.75 16.34
CA VAL A 432 -21.88 -8.12 16.20
C VAL A 432 -20.60 -8.22 15.37
N ILE A 433 -20.12 -7.13 14.78
CA ILE A 433 -18.88 -7.07 13.99
C ILE A 433 -18.01 -5.88 14.40
N ASP A 434 -18.19 -5.38 15.62
CA ASP A 434 -17.47 -4.21 16.13
C ASP A 434 -16.07 -4.55 16.66
N GLY A 435 -15.74 -5.85 16.74
CA GLY A 435 -14.47 -6.36 17.22
C GLY A 435 -14.34 -6.36 18.75
N ASN A 436 -15.43 -6.12 19.47
CA ASN A 436 -15.49 -6.09 20.92
C ASN A 436 -16.41 -7.19 21.45
N GLN A 437 -15.80 -8.33 21.78
CA GLN A 437 -16.45 -9.51 22.36
C GLN A 437 -17.23 -9.24 23.67
N PHE A 438 -17.03 -8.08 24.32
CA PHE A 438 -17.66 -7.69 25.59
C PHE A 438 -18.54 -6.43 25.46
N SER A 439 -18.91 -6.04 24.24
CA SER A 439 -19.79 -4.89 23.97
C SER A 439 -21.27 -5.17 24.31
N THR A 440 -22.13 -4.18 24.08
CA THR A 440 -23.58 -4.40 24.13
C THR A 440 -24.00 -5.32 22.99
N CYS A 441 -24.49 -6.51 23.32
CA CYS A 441 -24.86 -7.50 22.30
C CYS A 441 -26.06 -7.05 21.46
N SER A 442 -26.12 -7.47 20.19
CA SER A 442 -27.31 -7.30 19.36
C SER A 442 -28.41 -8.25 19.84
N ILE A 443 -29.60 -7.70 20.06
CA ILE A 443 -30.77 -8.43 20.58
C ILE A 443 -31.88 -8.34 19.53
N GLY A 444 -32.29 -9.48 18.97
CA GLY A 444 -33.43 -9.53 18.06
C GLY A 444 -34.78 -9.54 18.80
N ASN A 445 -35.85 -9.11 18.13
CA ASN A 445 -37.22 -9.34 18.63
C ASN A 445 -37.54 -10.85 18.68
N GLU A 446 -38.36 -11.28 19.65
CA GLU A 446 -38.87 -12.65 19.71
C GLU A 446 -39.78 -12.95 18.50
N GLN A 447 -39.21 -13.61 17.49
CA GLN A 447 -39.91 -14.13 16.33
C GLN A 447 -39.47 -15.58 16.05
N PRO A 448 -40.28 -16.40 15.37
CA PRO A 448 -39.85 -17.74 14.97
C PRO A 448 -38.69 -17.66 13.97
N GLY A 449 -37.53 -18.20 14.33
CA GLY A 449 -36.35 -18.21 13.45
C GLY A 449 -35.62 -16.86 13.31
N PRO A 450 -35.33 -16.10 14.40
CA PRO A 450 -34.63 -14.84 14.26
C PRO A 450 -33.20 -15.10 13.77
N TRP A 451 -32.69 -14.21 12.94
CA TRP A 451 -31.38 -14.37 12.30
C TRP A 451 -30.55 -13.09 12.35
N VAL A 452 -29.24 -13.28 12.34
CA VAL A 452 -28.23 -12.24 12.11
C VAL A 452 -27.41 -12.66 10.90
N THR A 453 -27.25 -11.77 9.92
CA THR A 453 -26.46 -12.02 8.72
C THR A 453 -25.35 -10.99 8.62
N VAL A 454 -24.11 -11.45 8.46
CA VAL A 454 -22.95 -10.62 8.13
C VAL A 454 -22.67 -10.76 6.63
N ASP A 455 -22.80 -9.67 5.89
CA ASP A 455 -22.31 -9.55 4.52
C ASP A 455 -20.82 -9.21 4.57
N LEU A 456 -19.98 -10.15 4.15
CA LEU A 456 -18.52 -9.98 4.08
C LEU A 456 -18.06 -9.08 2.92
N VAL A 457 -19.01 -8.45 2.20
CA VAL A 457 -18.83 -7.63 0.98
C VAL A 457 -18.40 -8.44 -0.24
N VAL A 458 -17.62 -9.51 -0.05
CA VAL A 458 -17.20 -10.48 -1.06
C VAL A 458 -17.21 -11.91 -0.52
N PRO A 459 -17.27 -12.94 -1.40
CA PRO A 459 -17.11 -14.31 -0.98
C PRO A 459 -15.71 -14.58 -0.41
N TYR A 460 -15.65 -15.24 0.74
CA TYR A 460 -14.42 -15.73 1.36
C TYR A 460 -14.46 -17.26 1.48
N SER A 461 -13.30 -17.91 1.41
CA SER A 461 -13.16 -19.31 1.85
C SER A 461 -13.09 -19.33 3.37
N VAL A 462 -14.26 -19.38 4.01
CA VAL A 462 -14.42 -19.32 5.45
C VAL A 462 -13.96 -20.64 6.05
N THR A 463 -12.88 -20.59 6.83
CA THR A 463 -12.35 -21.79 7.51
C THR A 463 -12.96 -21.97 8.88
N ALA A 464 -13.21 -20.89 9.61
CA ALA A 464 -13.80 -20.96 10.93
C ALA A 464 -14.61 -19.70 11.26
N ILE A 465 -15.60 -19.87 12.13
CA ILE A 465 -16.41 -18.78 12.68
C ILE A 465 -16.38 -18.88 14.20
N GLN A 466 -16.22 -17.75 14.88
CA GLN A 466 -16.30 -17.67 16.33
C GLN A 466 -17.45 -16.73 16.72
N LEU A 467 -18.36 -17.23 17.55
CA LEU A 467 -19.56 -16.52 18.01
C LEU A 467 -19.46 -16.28 19.51
N THR A 468 -19.65 -15.02 19.91
CA THR A 468 -19.71 -14.63 21.32
C THR A 468 -21.15 -14.25 21.70
N TYR A 469 -21.64 -14.79 22.81
CA TYR A 469 -22.98 -14.55 23.35
C TYR A 469 -22.88 -13.99 24.77
N SER A 470 -23.95 -13.32 25.22
CA SER A 470 -24.03 -12.85 26.60
C SER A 470 -24.07 -14.02 27.61
N ALA A 471 -23.62 -13.77 28.84
CA ALA A 471 -23.55 -14.79 29.87
C ALA A 471 -24.96 -15.35 30.21
N GLY A 472 -25.14 -16.68 30.08
CA GLY A 472 -26.36 -17.39 30.46
C GLY A 472 -27.36 -17.69 29.33
N CYS A 473 -26.99 -17.46 28.07
CA CYS A 473 -27.88 -17.67 26.92
C CYS A 473 -27.67 -19.00 26.17
N CYS A 474 -28.65 -19.35 25.34
CA CYS A 474 -28.70 -20.58 24.54
C CYS A 474 -28.05 -20.38 23.16
N TYR A 475 -27.29 -21.38 22.69
CA TYR A 475 -26.58 -21.32 21.41
C TYR A 475 -27.46 -21.63 20.20
N SER A 476 -27.15 -20.99 19.07
CA SER A 476 -27.61 -21.46 17.75
C SER A 476 -26.81 -22.69 17.31
N TYR A 477 -27.49 -23.62 16.64
CA TYR A 477 -26.87 -24.77 15.98
C TYR A 477 -26.86 -24.65 14.46
N ASP A 478 -27.41 -23.56 13.89
CA ASP A 478 -27.51 -23.36 12.45
C ASP A 478 -26.83 -22.05 12.06
N VAL A 479 -25.54 -22.17 11.76
CA VAL A 479 -24.70 -21.12 11.21
C VAL A 479 -24.34 -21.53 9.80
N ARG A 480 -24.59 -20.64 8.85
CA ARG A 480 -24.40 -20.90 7.43
C ARG A 480 -23.48 -19.88 6.82
N VAL A 481 -22.69 -20.33 5.86
CA VAL A 481 -21.98 -19.49 4.89
C VAL A 481 -22.70 -19.67 3.55
N ASP A 482 -23.39 -18.63 3.10
CA ASP A 482 -24.45 -18.66 2.09
C ASP A 482 -25.45 -19.80 2.38
N ASP A 483 -25.48 -20.83 1.53
CA ASP A 483 -26.41 -21.97 1.64
C ASP A 483 -25.81 -23.18 2.38
N ALA A 484 -24.55 -23.14 2.80
CA ALA A 484 -23.84 -24.27 3.41
C ALA A 484 -23.63 -24.10 4.92
N SER A 485 -23.99 -25.11 5.72
CA SER A 485 -23.86 -25.08 7.18
C SER A 485 -22.43 -25.40 7.64
N CYS A 486 -21.96 -24.69 8.65
CA CYS A 486 -20.71 -25.02 9.36
C CYS A 486 -20.95 -26.03 10.48
N GLU A 487 -19.92 -26.79 10.85
CA GLU A 487 -19.97 -27.76 11.94
C GLU A 487 -19.64 -27.08 13.28
N VAL A 488 -20.54 -27.20 14.26
CA VAL A 488 -20.31 -26.67 15.61
C VAL A 488 -19.26 -27.53 16.32
N ILE A 489 -18.18 -26.91 16.81
CA ILE A 489 -17.19 -27.60 17.64
C ILE A 489 -17.71 -27.65 19.09
N PRO A 490 -17.87 -28.84 19.70
CA PRO A 490 -18.37 -28.96 21.07
C PRO A 490 -17.52 -28.18 22.08
N SER A 491 -18.15 -27.29 22.86
CA SER A 491 -17.51 -26.47 23.90
C SER A 491 -18.31 -26.52 25.20
N ASN A 492 -17.62 -26.48 26.35
CA ASN A 492 -18.26 -26.38 27.68
C ASN A 492 -18.55 -24.91 28.08
N SER A 493 -18.23 -23.95 27.20
CA SER A 493 -18.54 -22.53 27.44
C SER A 493 -20.05 -22.29 27.28
N TYR A 494 -20.57 -21.32 28.05
CA TYR A 494 -21.86 -20.58 27.97
C TYR A 494 -21.93 -19.44 26.95
N SER A 495 -20.78 -18.83 26.68
CA SER A 495 -20.69 -17.53 25.99
C SER A 495 -19.84 -17.53 24.73
N LEU A 496 -19.12 -18.62 24.41
CA LEU A 496 -18.19 -18.64 23.27
C LEU A 496 -18.26 -19.95 22.50
N VAL A 497 -18.68 -19.87 21.24
CA VAL A 497 -18.81 -21.00 20.31
C VAL A 497 -17.82 -20.83 19.16
N THR A 498 -17.18 -21.92 18.75
CA THR A 498 -16.35 -21.94 17.54
C THR A 498 -16.92 -22.99 16.60
N LEU A 499 -16.98 -22.65 15.31
CA LEU A 499 -17.45 -23.50 14.25
C LEU A 499 -16.33 -23.76 13.26
N ASP A 500 -16.22 -25.01 12.82
CA ASP A 500 -15.39 -25.40 11.69
C ASP A 500 -16.22 -25.31 10.42
N CYS A 501 -15.81 -24.45 9.50
CA CYS A 501 -16.47 -24.28 8.21
C CYS A 501 -15.70 -24.97 7.08
N GLY A 502 -14.55 -25.60 7.35
CA GLY A 502 -13.81 -26.42 6.38
C GLY A 502 -13.37 -25.70 5.10
N GLY A 503 -13.43 -24.36 5.05
CA GLY A 503 -13.12 -23.57 3.87
C GLY A 503 -14.30 -23.29 2.93
N ILE A 504 -15.57 -23.43 3.39
CA ILE A 504 -16.77 -23.09 2.60
C ILE A 504 -16.61 -21.69 1.99
N VAL A 505 -16.83 -21.59 0.69
CA VAL A 505 -16.75 -20.31 -0.03
C VAL A 505 -18.12 -19.65 -0.04
N GLY A 506 -18.24 -18.48 0.57
CA GLY A 506 -19.48 -17.69 0.51
C GLY A 506 -19.34 -16.28 1.05
N ARG A 507 -20.34 -15.44 0.76
CA ARG A 507 -20.34 -14.00 1.07
C ARG A 507 -21.11 -13.67 2.34
N TYR A 508 -22.19 -14.37 2.60
CA TYR A 508 -23.08 -14.11 3.71
C TYR A 508 -22.83 -15.14 4.82
N VAL A 509 -22.54 -14.68 6.03
CA VAL A 509 -22.51 -15.54 7.22
C VAL A 509 -23.80 -15.30 7.99
N THR A 510 -24.69 -16.29 8.01
CA THR A 510 -26.01 -16.19 8.65
C THR A 510 -26.07 -17.10 9.88
N VAL A 511 -26.36 -16.51 11.03
CA VAL A 511 -26.61 -17.18 12.31
C VAL A 511 -28.12 -17.21 12.55
N ILE A 512 -28.73 -18.40 12.62
CA ILE A 512 -30.18 -18.59 12.75
C ILE A 512 -30.53 -19.18 14.12
N HIS A 513 -31.49 -18.61 14.83
CA HIS A 513 -31.89 -19.08 16.16
C HIS A 513 -33.23 -19.84 16.15
N HIS A 514 -33.34 -20.94 16.89
CA HIS A 514 -34.59 -21.73 16.96
C HIS A 514 -35.49 -21.24 18.10
N GLY A 515 -36.19 -20.12 17.88
CA GLY A 515 -37.37 -19.70 18.68
C GLY A 515 -37.12 -18.71 19.83
N ILE A 516 -35.88 -18.43 20.21
CA ILE A 516 -35.51 -17.34 21.13
C ILE A 516 -34.30 -16.63 20.52
N ALA A 517 -34.33 -15.30 20.39
CA ALA A 517 -33.19 -14.51 19.93
C ALA A 517 -32.20 -14.33 21.10
N PRO A 518 -31.03 -15.00 21.13
CA PRO A 518 -30.04 -14.72 22.15
C PRO A 518 -29.29 -13.42 21.82
N PRO A 519 -28.71 -12.76 22.82
CA PRO A 519 -27.87 -11.60 22.62
C PRO A 519 -26.55 -12.05 21.99
N LEU A 520 -26.42 -11.87 20.68
CA LEU A 520 -25.19 -12.15 19.95
C LEU A 520 -24.29 -10.93 20.06
N CYS A 521 -23.11 -11.08 20.64
CA CYS A 521 -22.22 -9.98 20.97
C CYS A 521 -21.14 -9.78 19.92
N GLU A 522 -20.63 -10.85 19.30
CA GLU A 522 -19.61 -10.75 18.26
C GLU A 522 -19.66 -11.98 17.33
N VAL A 523 -19.42 -11.75 16.04
CA VAL A 523 -19.28 -12.71 14.95
C VAL A 523 -17.92 -12.48 14.32
N GLU A 524 -16.96 -13.34 14.65
CA GLU A 524 -15.64 -13.32 14.02
C GLU A 524 -15.58 -14.35 12.91
N VAL A 525 -15.23 -13.93 11.71
CA VAL A 525 -15.13 -14.80 10.53
C VAL A 525 -13.67 -14.87 10.11
N TYR A 526 -13.16 -16.10 9.99
CA TYR A 526 -11.77 -16.37 9.64
C TYR A 526 -11.70 -17.12 8.31
N SER A 527 -10.76 -16.72 7.45
CA SER A 527 -10.63 -17.25 6.08
C SER A 527 -9.18 -17.52 5.70
N THR A 528 -8.98 -18.46 4.75
CA THR A 528 -7.69 -18.66 4.07
C THR A 528 -7.56 -17.73 2.87
N LEU A 529 -6.38 -17.12 2.71
CA LEU A 529 -6.08 -16.18 1.62
C LEU A 529 -5.84 -16.88 0.26
N GLU A 530 -6.00 -18.21 0.19
CA GLU A 530 -5.58 -19.04 -0.95
C GLU A 530 -6.75 -19.57 -1.79
N ASN A 531 -7.67 -18.70 -2.24
CA ASN A 531 -8.59 -19.06 -3.32
C ASN A 531 -8.36 -18.20 -4.57
N LEU A 532 -8.14 -18.84 -5.72
CA LEU A 532 -8.02 -18.19 -7.03
C LEU A 532 -9.34 -17.54 -7.49
N GLN A 533 -10.46 -17.87 -6.84
CA GLN A 533 -11.76 -17.19 -6.97
C GLN A 533 -11.88 -15.92 -6.11
N ASN A 534 -10.95 -15.66 -5.17
CA ASN A 534 -10.80 -14.36 -4.50
C ASN A 534 -10.19 -13.29 -5.43
N ARG A 535 -10.11 -13.54 -6.74
CA ARG A 535 -9.82 -12.50 -7.73
C ARG A 535 -11.05 -11.62 -7.89
N PHE A 536 -11.11 -10.58 -7.08
CA PHE A 536 -11.78 -9.35 -7.44
C PHE A 536 -11.49 -8.98 -8.92
N PRO A 537 -12.47 -8.39 -9.64
CA PRO A 537 -12.15 -7.16 -10.36
C PRO A 537 -11.59 -6.20 -9.31
N GLN A 538 -10.28 -6.00 -9.35
CA GLN A 538 -9.46 -5.39 -8.29
C GLN A 538 -10.17 -4.21 -7.61
N LEU A 539 -9.94 -4.03 -6.29
CA LEU A 539 -10.12 -2.72 -5.64
C LEU A 539 -9.73 -1.65 -6.66
N PRO A 540 -10.60 -0.64 -6.92
CA PRO A 540 -10.30 0.35 -7.92
C PRO A 540 -8.89 0.90 -7.65
N PRO A 541 -8.11 1.16 -8.70
CA PRO A 541 -6.73 1.63 -8.55
C PRO A 541 -6.67 2.78 -7.53
N PRO A 542 -5.60 2.89 -6.71
CA PRO A 542 -5.46 3.94 -5.71
C PRO A 542 -5.81 5.32 -6.28
N SER A 543 -6.19 6.28 -5.43
CA SER A 543 -6.49 7.68 -5.82
C SER A 543 -5.46 8.27 -6.80
N ASP A 544 -4.24 7.73 -6.73
CA ASP A 544 -3.03 8.17 -7.39
C ASP A 544 -2.84 7.58 -8.80
N TYR A 545 -3.68 6.64 -9.22
CA TYR A 545 -3.58 5.94 -10.51
C TYR A 545 -3.64 6.88 -11.72
N CYS A 546 -4.19 8.09 -11.56
CA CYS A 546 -4.37 9.07 -12.63
C CYS A 546 -3.97 10.49 -12.25
N TYR A 547 -2.73 10.68 -11.79
CA TYR A 547 -2.14 12.02 -11.52
C TYR A 547 -1.63 12.77 -12.77
N ASP A 548 -1.50 12.12 -13.94
CA ASP A 548 -1.01 12.77 -15.17
C ASP A 548 -2.15 13.43 -15.96
N ALA A 549 -1.87 14.58 -16.59
CA ALA A 549 -2.81 15.31 -17.45
C ALA A 549 -3.26 14.54 -18.71
N SER A 550 -2.72 13.33 -18.90
CA SER A 550 -3.05 12.37 -19.95
C SER A 550 -4.13 11.35 -19.54
N CYS A 551 -4.45 11.22 -18.25
CA CYS A 551 -5.52 10.38 -17.73
C CYS A 551 -6.75 11.21 -17.32
N GLY A 552 -7.96 10.73 -17.61
CA GLY A 552 -9.21 11.33 -17.15
C GLY A 552 -10.25 10.30 -16.78
N ARG A 553 -11.20 10.65 -15.91
CA ARG A 553 -12.37 9.83 -15.58
C ARG A 553 -13.53 10.12 -16.53
N ASP A 554 -14.04 9.05 -17.14
CA ASP A 554 -15.27 9.07 -17.89
C ASP A 554 -16.37 8.37 -17.11
N TYR A 555 -17.56 8.94 -17.17
CA TYR A 555 -18.74 8.45 -16.48
C TYR A 555 -19.67 7.75 -17.47
N ILE A 556 -20.26 6.63 -17.04
CA ILE A 556 -21.12 5.78 -17.86
C ILE A 556 -22.44 5.62 -17.13
N LEU A 557 -23.51 6.14 -17.73
CA LEU A 557 -24.86 5.99 -17.20
C LEU A 557 -25.42 4.61 -17.57
N VAL A 558 -25.79 3.84 -16.55
CA VAL A 558 -26.49 2.56 -16.70
C VAL A 558 -27.94 2.78 -16.30
N HIS A 559 -28.83 2.82 -17.31
CA HIS A 559 -30.25 3.17 -17.11
C HIS A 559 -31.23 2.02 -17.43
N ASN A 560 -30.80 0.98 -18.16
CA ASN A 560 -31.69 -0.10 -18.63
C ASN A 560 -31.91 -1.22 -17.60
N GLU A 561 -31.09 -1.29 -16.54
CA GLU A 561 -31.15 -2.34 -15.52
C GLU A 561 -31.02 -1.72 -14.13
N PRO A 562 -32.11 -1.19 -13.53
CA PRO A 562 -32.06 -0.59 -12.20
C PRO A 562 -31.62 -1.60 -11.14
N LYS A 563 -30.74 -1.18 -10.24
CA LYS A 563 -30.11 -2.03 -9.21
C LYS A 563 -30.11 -1.32 -7.86
N THR A 564 -30.05 -2.09 -6.78
CA THR A 564 -29.74 -1.52 -5.44
C THR A 564 -28.32 -0.96 -5.46
N TRP A 565 -27.94 -0.13 -4.47
CA TRP A 565 -26.62 0.50 -4.48
C TRP A 565 -25.48 -0.54 -4.52
N PHE A 566 -25.57 -1.60 -3.71
CA PHE A 566 -24.56 -2.66 -3.67
C PHE A 566 -24.54 -3.54 -4.94
N GLU A 567 -25.71 -3.83 -5.53
CA GLU A 567 -25.80 -4.49 -6.82
C GLU A 567 -25.18 -3.63 -7.94
N ALA A 568 -25.38 -2.31 -7.89
CA ALA A 568 -24.84 -1.36 -8.85
C ALA A 568 -23.31 -1.25 -8.73
N GLN A 569 -22.77 -1.20 -7.51
CA GLN A 569 -21.34 -1.26 -7.23
C GLN A 569 -20.71 -2.53 -7.83
N THR A 570 -21.31 -3.69 -7.55
CA THR A 570 -20.86 -4.98 -8.07
C THR A 570 -20.80 -4.95 -9.59
N PHE A 571 -21.87 -4.49 -10.25
CA PHE A 571 -21.92 -4.36 -11.70
C PHE A 571 -20.84 -3.41 -12.25
N CYS A 572 -20.64 -2.25 -11.61
CA CYS A 572 -19.62 -1.29 -12.05
C CYS A 572 -18.20 -1.86 -11.92
N ARG A 573 -17.94 -2.67 -10.88
CA ARG A 573 -16.64 -3.34 -10.71
C ARG A 573 -16.43 -4.48 -11.71
N GLU A 574 -17.48 -5.23 -12.02
CA GLU A 574 -17.42 -6.31 -13.01
C GLU A 574 -17.20 -5.80 -14.45
N LYS A 575 -17.86 -4.68 -14.82
CA LYS A 575 -17.86 -4.19 -16.21
C LYS A 575 -16.98 -2.97 -16.46
N TYR A 576 -16.66 -2.20 -15.42
CA TYR A 576 -15.96 -0.92 -15.52
C TYR A 576 -14.87 -0.78 -14.45
N THR A 577 -14.90 0.25 -13.61
CA THR A 577 -13.96 0.44 -12.49
C THR A 577 -14.69 0.41 -11.16
N ASP A 578 -15.55 1.39 -10.89
CA ASP A 578 -16.44 1.36 -9.71
C ASP A 578 -17.63 2.32 -9.93
N LEU A 579 -18.54 2.42 -8.95
CA LEU A 579 -19.53 3.51 -8.91
C LEU A 579 -18.87 4.88 -8.91
N ALA A 580 -19.55 5.86 -9.51
CA ALA A 580 -19.00 7.17 -9.78
C ALA A 580 -18.51 7.90 -8.52
N THR A 581 -17.20 8.14 -8.46
CA THR A 581 -16.55 9.03 -7.49
C THR A 581 -16.46 10.46 -8.03
N ILE A 582 -16.87 11.44 -7.22
CA ILE A 582 -16.89 12.86 -7.61
C ILE A 582 -15.99 13.66 -6.66
N ASN A 583 -14.81 14.03 -7.14
CA ASN A 583 -13.78 14.63 -6.28
C ASN A 583 -13.71 16.16 -6.37
N ASN A 584 -14.40 16.77 -7.32
CA ASN A 584 -14.36 18.22 -7.55
C ASN A 584 -15.55 18.70 -8.42
N VAL A 585 -15.64 20.01 -8.60
CA VAL A 585 -16.69 20.66 -9.39
C VAL A 585 -16.63 20.29 -10.87
N GLN A 586 -15.45 20.02 -11.42
CA GLN A 586 -15.30 19.58 -12.81
C GLN A 586 -15.85 18.17 -13.03
N ASP A 587 -15.66 17.28 -12.06
CA ASP A 587 -16.25 15.93 -12.05
C ASP A 587 -17.77 16.03 -12.01
N MET A 588 -18.30 16.86 -11.11
CA MET A 588 -19.74 17.11 -11.01
C MET A 588 -20.31 17.68 -12.33
N SER A 589 -19.59 18.59 -12.98
CA SER A 589 -20.01 19.14 -14.28
C SER A 589 -20.12 18.05 -15.36
N ARG A 590 -19.19 17.08 -15.37
CA ARG A 590 -19.23 15.95 -16.31
C ARG A 590 -20.36 14.97 -16.00
N VAL A 591 -20.66 14.75 -14.72
CA VAL A 591 -21.84 13.97 -14.30
C VAL A 591 -23.12 14.62 -14.82
N VAL A 592 -23.27 15.93 -14.62
CA VAL A 592 -24.43 16.69 -15.11
C VAL A 592 -24.54 16.65 -16.64
N GLU A 593 -23.42 16.69 -17.37
CA GLU A 593 -23.39 16.53 -18.83
C GLU A 593 -23.89 15.15 -19.27
N GLN A 594 -23.45 14.07 -18.60
CA GLN A 594 -23.89 12.70 -18.90
C GLN A 594 -25.38 12.45 -18.62
N MET A 595 -25.96 13.18 -17.67
CA MET A 595 -27.40 13.10 -17.39
C MET A 595 -28.27 13.64 -18.53
N GLY A 596 -27.75 14.56 -19.36
CA GLY A 596 -28.49 15.11 -20.50
C GLY A 596 -29.90 15.63 -20.15
N ASN A 597 -30.93 15.11 -20.84
CA ASN A 597 -32.35 15.41 -20.60
C ASN A 597 -33.03 14.42 -19.64
N TYR A 598 -32.30 13.46 -19.07
CA TYR A 598 -32.86 12.51 -18.11
C TYR A 598 -33.04 13.23 -16.76
N SER A 599 -34.29 13.36 -16.30
CA SER A 599 -34.64 14.06 -15.06
C SER A 599 -34.61 13.19 -13.80
N ASN A 600 -34.09 11.96 -13.89
CA ASN A 600 -34.34 10.94 -12.86
C ASN A 600 -33.10 10.53 -12.07
N ASP A 601 -33.39 10.24 -10.80
CA ASP A 601 -32.59 9.68 -9.72
C ASP A 601 -31.54 8.64 -10.18
N LEU A 602 -30.26 8.85 -9.82
CA LEU A 602 -29.19 7.89 -10.11
C LEU A 602 -28.22 7.72 -8.93
N TRP A 603 -27.76 6.49 -8.70
CA TRP A 603 -26.74 6.18 -7.70
C TRP A 603 -25.35 6.68 -8.11
N ILE A 604 -24.64 7.21 -7.12
CA ILE A 604 -23.21 7.50 -7.17
C ILE A 604 -22.49 6.72 -6.06
N GLY A 605 -21.17 6.66 -6.11
CA GLY A 605 -20.39 5.79 -5.20
C GLY A 605 -20.30 6.27 -3.76
N LEU A 606 -21.05 7.28 -3.32
CA LEU A 606 -20.99 7.76 -1.95
C LEU A 606 -22.04 7.03 -1.10
N TYR A 607 -21.63 6.43 0.01
CA TYR A 607 -22.49 5.72 0.95
C TYR A 607 -22.12 6.08 2.39
N GLU A 608 -23.07 5.91 3.29
CA GLU A 608 -22.90 6.10 4.73
C GLU A 608 -22.36 4.82 5.38
N ASP A 609 -21.31 4.96 6.18
CA ASP A 609 -20.53 3.94 6.88
C ASP A 609 -20.35 4.37 8.35
N VAL A 610 -19.56 3.63 9.14
CA VAL A 610 -19.22 3.96 10.52
C VAL A 610 -18.63 5.37 10.60
N VAL A 611 -19.21 6.14 11.50
CA VAL A 611 -18.83 7.52 11.77
C VAL A 611 -17.38 7.54 12.28
N THR A 612 -16.45 8.19 11.55
CA THR A 612 -15.02 8.23 11.93
C THR A 612 -14.43 9.65 11.85
N TRP A 613 -13.46 9.94 12.72
CA TRP A 613 -12.71 11.20 12.71
C TRP A 613 -11.67 11.24 11.59
N ARG A 614 -11.78 12.22 10.70
CA ARG A 614 -11.00 12.33 9.46
C ARG A 614 -10.50 13.74 9.22
N TRP A 615 -9.34 13.85 8.58
CA TRP A 615 -8.78 15.13 8.16
C TRP A 615 -9.43 15.62 6.86
N SER A 616 -9.65 16.93 6.76
CA SER A 616 -10.26 17.56 5.58
C SER A 616 -9.34 17.50 4.35
N LEU A 617 -8.03 17.57 4.57
CA LEU A 617 -6.99 17.41 3.56
C LEU A 617 -6.87 15.94 3.16
N SER A 618 -7.18 15.63 1.90
CA SER A 618 -7.26 14.25 1.40
C SER A 618 -5.97 13.76 0.69
N ASP A 619 -4.87 14.50 0.77
CA ASP A 619 -3.62 14.16 0.07
C ASP A 619 -2.80 13.16 0.90
N GLU A 620 -2.85 11.88 0.55
CA GLU A 620 -2.13 10.83 1.27
C GLU A 620 -0.60 11.03 1.27
N THR A 621 -0.06 11.73 0.27
CA THR A 621 1.39 12.01 0.20
C THR A 621 1.86 13.05 1.21
N TYR A 622 0.92 13.76 1.85
CA TYR A 622 1.20 14.70 2.94
C TYR A 622 1.49 13.99 4.28
N TYR A 623 0.96 12.78 4.47
CA TYR A 623 1.04 12.03 5.72
C TYR A 623 2.10 10.92 5.65
N GLY A 624 3.00 10.88 6.63
CA GLY A 624 3.84 9.72 6.90
C GLY A 624 3.07 8.56 7.53
N ALA A 625 3.75 7.42 7.76
CA ALA A 625 3.15 6.26 8.41
C ALA A 625 2.56 6.63 9.78
N SER A 626 1.27 6.33 9.99
CA SER A 626 0.49 6.64 11.20
C SER A 626 0.30 8.13 11.54
N GLU A 627 0.75 9.06 10.68
CA GLU A 627 0.56 10.51 10.93
C GLU A 627 -0.90 10.96 10.76
N ALA A 628 -1.65 10.31 9.86
CA ALA A 628 -3.09 10.56 9.68
C ALA A 628 -3.92 10.12 10.90
N GLU A 629 -3.39 9.22 11.73
CA GLU A 629 -4.04 8.64 12.92
C GLU A 629 -3.71 9.39 14.21
N PHE A 630 -2.77 10.34 14.18
CA PHE A 630 -2.39 11.11 15.36
C PHE A 630 -3.59 11.89 15.94
N ARG A 631 -3.83 11.75 17.24
CA ARG A 631 -4.88 12.47 17.98
C ARG A 631 -4.32 13.00 19.29
N ASN A 632 -4.65 14.24 19.64
CA ASN A 632 -4.27 14.86 20.92
C ASN A 632 -5.50 15.41 21.67
N TRP A 633 -6.52 14.57 21.82
CA TRP A 633 -7.74 14.87 22.56
C TRP A 633 -7.45 15.24 24.02
N GLY A 634 -8.20 16.20 24.55
CA GLY A 634 -8.19 16.52 25.98
C GLY A 634 -8.74 15.36 26.83
N ALA A 635 -8.46 15.39 28.13
CA ALA A 635 -8.97 14.37 29.03
C ALA A 635 -10.51 14.32 29.02
N GLY A 636 -11.07 13.16 28.66
CA GLY A 636 -12.51 12.94 28.54
C GLY A 636 -13.09 13.23 27.17
N GLU A 637 -12.30 13.71 26.21
CA GLU A 637 -12.71 14.00 24.82
C GLU A 637 -12.30 12.86 23.85
N PRO A 638 -12.99 12.66 22.72
CA PRO A 638 -14.24 13.32 22.34
C PRO A 638 -15.42 12.81 23.16
N ASN A 639 -16.29 13.70 23.61
CA ASN A 639 -17.27 13.38 24.65
C ASN A 639 -18.73 13.37 24.20
N LEU A 640 -19.03 13.82 22.98
CA LEU A 640 -20.38 13.84 22.40
C LEU A 640 -21.43 14.44 23.37
N GLU A 641 -21.05 15.50 24.11
CA GLU A 641 -21.94 16.21 25.05
C GLU A 641 -23.26 16.71 24.40
N SER A 642 -23.28 16.84 23.07
CA SER A 642 -24.46 17.07 22.23
C SER A 642 -24.44 16.20 20.97
N VAL A 643 -25.62 15.95 20.40
CA VAL A 643 -25.84 15.06 19.23
C VAL A 643 -25.17 15.56 17.93
N THR A 644 -24.44 16.68 17.92
CA THR A 644 -23.92 17.34 16.71
C THR A 644 -22.49 17.91 16.84
N GLN A 645 -21.64 17.33 17.70
CA GLN A 645 -20.24 17.74 17.89
C GLN A 645 -19.28 17.10 16.88
N ASP A 646 -19.48 17.39 15.60
CA ASP A 646 -18.78 16.70 14.51
C ASP A 646 -17.45 17.37 14.08
N CYS A 647 -16.98 18.42 14.77
CA CYS A 647 -15.79 19.19 14.35
C CYS A 647 -14.78 19.37 15.48
N ALA A 648 -13.49 19.22 15.20
CA ALA A 648 -12.45 19.35 16.22
C ALA A 648 -11.82 20.75 16.24
N GLY A 649 -11.59 21.26 17.45
CA GLY A 649 -10.82 22.47 17.70
C GLY A 649 -9.66 22.23 18.64
N ILE A 650 -8.53 22.91 18.41
CA ILE A 650 -7.35 22.92 19.29
C ILE A 650 -7.38 24.11 20.22
N GLN A 651 -7.16 23.87 21.52
CA GLN A 651 -7.07 24.89 22.56
C GLN A 651 -5.65 25.45 22.67
N HIS A 652 -5.49 26.63 23.30
CA HIS A 652 -4.18 27.19 23.64
C HIS A 652 -3.33 26.29 24.58
N THR A 653 -3.93 25.29 25.23
CA THR A 653 -3.22 24.25 26.00
C THR A 653 -2.60 23.16 25.11
N GLY A 654 -2.95 23.14 23.83
CA GLY A 654 -2.55 22.11 22.85
C GLY A 654 -3.50 20.92 22.79
N GLU A 655 -4.45 20.80 23.71
CA GLU A 655 -5.46 19.74 23.75
C GLU A 655 -6.62 20.01 22.78
N TRP A 656 -7.26 18.95 22.28
CA TRP A 656 -8.35 19.05 21.31
C TRP A 656 -9.70 18.76 21.96
N LYS A 657 -10.75 19.40 21.43
CA LYS A 657 -12.16 19.19 21.81
C LYS A 657 -13.03 18.98 20.59
N ASP A 658 -14.01 18.09 20.67
CA ASP A 658 -15.10 18.01 19.71
C ASP A 658 -16.15 19.09 20.01
N LEU A 659 -16.58 19.78 18.97
CA LEU A 659 -17.39 20.99 19.06
C LEU A 659 -18.44 20.98 17.95
N GLN A 660 -19.54 21.68 18.20
CA GLN A 660 -20.55 21.92 17.18
C GLN A 660 -19.95 22.75 16.05
N CYS A 661 -20.02 22.23 14.82
CA CYS A 661 -19.37 22.83 13.65
C CYS A 661 -19.81 24.27 13.34
N ASP A 662 -21.00 24.67 13.80
CA ASP A 662 -21.58 26.01 13.59
C ASP A 662 -21.01 27.09 14.53
N LEU A 663 -20.24 26.71 15.54
CA LEU A 663 -19.60 27.67 16.45
C LEU A 663 -18.55 28.52 15.71
N LEU A 664 -18.47 29.80 16.07
CA LEU A 664 -17.52 30.72 15.46
C LEU A 664 -16.19 30.71 16.23
N ASN A 665 -15.13 30.20 15.60
CA ASN A 665 -13.79 30.16 16.18
C ASN A 665 -12.73 30.67 15.19
N PHE A 666 -11.53 30.97 15.71
CA PHE A 666 -10.35 31.15 14.86
C PHE A 666 -10.06 29.84 14.12
N PHE A 667 -9.16 29.84 13.15
CA PHE A 667 -8.86 28.62 12.41
C PHE A 667 -7.45 28.61 11.85
N LEU A 668 -6.93 27.39 11.65
CA LEU A 668 -5.58 27.17 11.14
C LEU A 668 -5.64 26.64 9.72
N CYS A 669 -4.94 27.30 8.79
CA CYS A 669 -4.79 26.84 7.42
C CYS A 669 -3.40 26.23 7.19
N PHE A 670 -3.36 25.23 6.30
CA PHE A 670 -2.15 24.73 5.69
C PHE A 670 -1.92 25.41 4.33
N ASP A 671 -0.71 25.90 4.06
CA ASP A 671 -0.31 26.45 2.76
C ASP A 671 0.85 25.65 2.13
N GLY A 672 0.50 24.81 1.14
CA GLY A 672 1.43 23.99 0.36
C GLY A 672 1.81 24.58 -1.01
N ARG A 673 1.56 25.86 -1.29
CA ARG A 673 1.86 26.47 -2.59
C ARG A 673 3.38 26.67 -2.78
N ALA A 674 3.88 26.37 -3.99
CA ALA A 674 5.31 26.35 -4.31
C ALA A 674 6.02 27.69 -4.02
N GLY A 675 7.00 27.67 -3.10
CA GLY A 675 7.77 28.83 -2.66
C GLY A 675 7.58 29.21 -1.18
N ALA A 676 6.60 28.62 -0.49
CA ALA A 676 6.47 28.68 0.96
C ALA A 676 6.97 27.36 1.57
N HIS A 677 7.96 27.41 2.47
CA HIS A 677 8.26 26.26 3.32
C HIS A 677 7.04 26.00 4.21
N GLN A 678 6.24 24.96 3.93
CA GLN A 678 5.17 24.40 4.78
C GLN A 678 4.64 25.36 5.87
N SER A 679 3.99 26.46 5.47
CA SER A 679 3.62 27.50 6.43
C SER A 679 2.24 27.21 7.02
N LYS A 680 2.21 27.06 8.35
CA LYS A 680 0.99 27.04 9.16
C LYS A 680 0.51 28.48 9.33
N VAL A 681 -0.76 28.76 9.06
CA VAL A 681 -1.31 30.12 9.11
C VAL A 681 -2.47 30.15 10.10
N LEU A 682 -2.34 30.93 11.18
CA LEU A 682 -3.46 31.23 12.07
C LEU A 682 -4.27 32.40 11.49
N VAL A 683 -5.58 32.21 11.36
CA VAL A 683 -6.52 33.25 10.95
C VAL A 683 -7.41 33.60 12.15
N GLU A 684 -7.23 34.82 12.67
CA GLU A 684 -7.96 35.34 13.84
C GLU A 684 -9.36 35.88 13.51
N THR A 685 -9.91 35.52 12.34
CA THR A 685 -11.29 35.85 11.98
C THR A 685 -12.19 34.70 12.40
N ALA A 686 -13.17 34.96 13.29
CA ALA A 686 -14.06 33.92 13.78
C ALA A 686 -15.03 33.47 12.67
N MET A 687 -15.00 32.18 12.32
CA MET A 687 -15.86 31.56 11.32
C MET A 687 -16.34 30.19 11.81
N ASN A 688 -17.46 29.70 11.27
CA ASN A 688 -17.85 28.31 11.47
C ASN A 688 -16.91 27.38 10.69
N TRP A 689 -16.89 26.09 11.03
CA TRP A 689 -15.92 25.15 10.47
C TRP A 689 -15.99 25.07 8.94
N ALA A 690 -17.19 25.07 8.36
CA ALA A 690 -17.41 25.01 6.92
C ALA A 690 -16.92 26.28 6.19
N GLU A 691 -17.16 27.45 6.76
CA GLU A 691 -16.68 28.73 6.24
C GLU A 691 -15.16 28.88 6.37
N ALA A 692 -14.60 28.47 7.51
CA ALA A 692 -13.17 28.44 7.76
C ALA A 692 -12.44 27.56 6.73
N ARG A 693 -12.99 26.36 6.45
CA ARG A 693 -12.49 25.49 5.40
C ARG A 693 -12.56 26.11 4.01
N SER A 694 -13.69 26.72 3.66
CA SER A 694 -13.86 27.42 2.39
C SER A 694 -12.84 28.56 2.23
N TYR A 695 -12.56 29.30 3.31
CA TYR A 695 -11.53 30.31 3.34
C TYR A 695 -10.13 29.73 3.09
N CYS A 696 -9.74 28.70 3.84
CA CYS A 696 -8.43 28.06 3.69
C CYS A 696 -8.25 27.48 2.29
N TRP A 697 -9.29 26.90 1.70
CA TRP A 697 -9.24 26.41 0.33
C TRP A 697 -9.01 27.54 -0.69
N LYS A 698 -9.73 28.66 -0.55
CA LYS A 698 -9.62 29.79 -1.48
C LYS A 698 -8.26 30.49 -1.37
N HIS A 699 -7.79 30.70 -0.15
CA HIS A 699 -6.62 31.54 0.12
C HIS A 699 -5.32 30.75 0.31
N HIS A 700 -5.40 29.48 0.70
CA HIS A 700 -4.28 28.57 0.99
C HIS A 700 -4.50 27.20 0.32
N THR A 701 -4.34 26.08 1.06
CA THR A 701 -4.57 24.71 0.56
C THR A 701 -5.81 24.08 1.19
N ASP A 702 -5.85 23.90 2.51
CA ASP A 702 -7.02 23.40 3.27
C ASP A 702 -6.84 23.80 4.76
N LEU A 703 -7.78 23.45 5.64
CA LEU A 703 -7.58 23.48 7.09
C LEU A 703 -6.39 22.59 7.48
N LEU A 704 -5.67 23.02 8.51
CA LEU A 704 -4.44 22.38 8.95
C LEU A 704 -4.72 21.00 9.54
N SER A 705 -3.95 20.01 9.07
CA SER A 705 -3.87 18.69 9.72
C SER A 705 -2.69 18.65 10.67
N VAL A 706 -2.89 18.14 11.89
CA VAL A 706 -1.85 18.00 12.90
C VAL A 706 -1.34 16.57 12.88
N ARG A 707 -0.08 16.37 12.47
CA ARG A 707 0.44 15.03 12.13
C ARG A 707 1.19 14.32 13.24
N ASN A 708 1.68 15.07 14.23
CA ASN A 708 2.46 14.52 15.34
C ASN A 708 2.53 15.50 16.52
N GLN A 709 3.09 15.02 17.63
CA GLN A 709 3.21 15.79 18.87
C GLN A 709 4.05 17.08 18.71
N ALA A 710 5.11 17.06 17.90
CA ALA A 710 5.96 18.23 17.71
C ALA A 710 5.21 19.35 16.98
N GLU A 711 4.42 18.98 15.96
CA GLU A 711 3.57 19.90 15.22
C GLU A 711 2.47 20.49 16.12
N ASN A 712 1.89 19.67 17.01
CA ASN A 712 0.90 20.10 17.98
C ASN A 712 1.46 21.16 18.97
N GLN A 713 2.69 20.97 19.44
CA GLN A 713 3.38 21.92 20.32
C GLN A 713 3.73 23.24 19.62
N GLU A 714 4.09 23.19 18.34
CA GLU A 714 4.31 24.40 17.54
C GLU A 714 3.01 25.21 17.42
N ILE A 715 1.89 24.55 17.09
CA ILE A 715 0.57 25.19 16.97
C ILE A 715 0.11 25.78 18.30
N GLN A 716 0.36 25.08 19.41
CA GLN A 716 0.06 25.58 20.76
C GLN A 716 0.69 26.97 20.98
N SER A 717 1.93 27.17 20.56
CA SER A 717 2.64 28.45 20.70
C SER A 717 2.10 29.58 19.81
N MET A 718 1.29 29.25 18.80
CA MET A 718 0.68 30.22 17.88
C MET A 718 -0.66 30.76 18.41
N LEU A 719 -1.31 30.06 19.35
CA LEU A 719 -2.65 30.41 19.82
C LEU A 719 -2.62 31.41 20.98
N PRO A 720 -3.43 32.49 20.95
CA PRO A 720 -3.57 33.39 22.08
C PRO A 720 -4.16 32.68 23.31
N GLU A 721 -3.78 33.13 24.51
CA GLU A 721 -4.26 32.57 25.78
C GLU A 721 -5.80 32.59 25.86
N GLY A 722 -6.39 31.45 26.26
CA GLY A 722 -7.84 31.29 26.36
C GLY A 722 -8.58 31.20 25.01
N LYS A 723 -7.88 31.13 23.87
CA LYS A 723 -8.49 30.95 22.55
C LYS A 723 -8.43 29.51 22.06
N LEU A 724 -9.29 29.23 21.09
CA LEU A 724 -9.42 27.96 20.37
C LEU A 724 -9.43 28.24 18.87
N ALA A 725 -8.87 27.32 18.10
CA ALA A 725 -8.91 27.38 16.64
C ALA A 725 -9.39 26.07 16.02
N TRP A 726 -10.15 26.16 14.93
CA TRP A 726 -10.51 25.01 14.09
C TRP A 726 -9.27 24.41 13.44
N ILE A 727 -9.23 23.08 13.48
CA ILE A 727 -8.30 22.24 12.70
C ILE A 727 -9.11 21.43 11.68
N GLY A 728 -8.43 20.83 10.71
CA GLY A 728 -9.09 20.11 9.62
C GLY A 728 -9.77 18.80 10.03
N LEU A 729 -9.77 18.43 11.31
CA LEU A 729 -10.35 17.18 11.78
C LEU A 729 -11.86 17.34 11.99
N PHE A 730 -12.65 16.45 11.39
CA PHE A 730 -14.10 16.41 11.50
C PHE A 730 -14.59 14.96 11.45
N GLN A 731 -15.81 14.74 11.90
CA GLN A 731 -16.47 13.45 11.94
C GLN A 731 -17.27 13.26 10.64
N ASP A 732 -17.02 12.17 9.93
CA ASP A 732 -17.67 11.87 8.65
C ASP A 732 -18.09 10.40 8.62
N SER A 733 -19.37 10.18 8.34
CA SER A 733 -19.95 8.85 8.08
C SER A 733 -19.86 8.49 6.59
N TRP A 734 -19.60 9.44 5.69
CA TRP A 734 -19.68 9.20 4.25
C TRP A 734 -18.35 8.71 3.66
N LYS A 735 -18.40 7.60 2.94
CA LYS A 735 -17.26 7.03 2.21
C LYS A 735 -17.58 6.85 0.74
N TRP A 736 -16.54 6.99 -0.09
CA TRP A 736 -16.63 6.59 -1.48
C TRP A 736 -16.39 5.09 -1.62
N SER A 737 -17.13 4.47 -2.52
CA SER A 737 -17.07 3.04 -2.83
C SER A 737 -15.67 2.63 -3.25
N ASP A 738 -14.94 3.54 -3.90
CA ASP A 738 -13.56 3.31 -4.35
C ASP A 738 -12.50 3.45 -3.26
N GLY A 739 -12.91 3.66 -2.01
CA GLY A 739 -12.04 3.84 -0.87
C GLY A 739 -11.43 5.24 -0.76
N SER A 740 -11.69 6.14 -1.72
CA SER A 740 -11.09 7.48 -1.70
C SER A 740 -11.67 8.36 -0.59
N TYR A 741 -10.81 9.22 -0.04
CA TYR A 741 -11.12 10.06 1.12
C TYR A 741 -11.57 11.49 0.75
N SER A 742 -12.09 11.70 -0.46
CA SER A 742 -12.53 13.04 -0.88
C SER A 742 -13.61 13.59 0.05
N SER A 743 -13.34 14.77 0.60
CA SER A 743 -14.20 15.56 1.49
C SER A 743 -15.06 16.59 0.74
N PHE A 744 -15.13 16.50 -0.60
CA PHE A 744 -16.05 17.27 -1.43
C PHE A 744 -17.48 16.75 -1.20
N ARG A 745 -18.38 17.63 -0.73
CA ARG A 745 -19.80 17.30 -0.47
C ARG A 745 -20.68 18.32 -1.19
N TYR A 746 -21.55 17.84 -2.08
CA TYR A 746 -22.51 18.65 -2.82
C TYR A 746 -23.96 18.32 -2.43
N LEU A 747 -24.17 18.09 -1.12
CA LEU A 747 -25.45 17.73 -0.53
C LEU A 747 -26.40 18.94 -0.45
N SER A 748 -27.69 18.70 -0.67
CA SER A 748 -28.75 19.71 -0.53
C SER A 748 -29.02 20.04 0.95
N ARG A 749 -29.17 21.34 1.29
CA ARG A 749 -29.26 21.91 2.66
C ARG A 749 -30.53 21.54 3.47
N GLN A 750 -31.29 20.54 3.07
CA GLN A 750 -32.47 20.08 3.81
C GLN A 750 -32.43 18.56 3.89
N GLN A 751 -31.84 18.03 4.97
CA GLN A 751 -31.92 16.61 5.29
C GLN A 751 -33.17 16.38 6.16
N PRO A 752 -34.21 15.70 5.67
CA PRO A 752 -35.13 15.00 6.55
C PRO A 752 -34.40 13.78 7.14
N LEU A 753 -34.61 13.50 8.42
CA LEU A 753 -34.28 12.22 9.05
C LEU A 753 -34.98 11.10 8.28
N LEU A 754 -34.28 10.46 7.35
CA LEU A 754 -34.75 9.24 6.67
C LEU A 754 -34.42 8.05 7.57
N GLY A 755 -35.36 7.13 7.73
CA GLY A 755 -35.30 6.04 8.71
C GLY A 755 -34.06 5.12 8.62
N GLU A 756 -33.84 4.38 9.70
CA GLU A 756 -32.63 3.60 10.02
C GLU A 756 -32.36 2.45 9.03
N GLY A 757 -31.41 2.70 8.12
CA GLY A 757 -30.75 1.77 7.20
C GLY A 757 -29.56 2.50 6.55
N PRO A 758 -28.58 1.81 5.93
CA PRO A 758 -27.46 2.52 5.32
C PRO A 758 -28.01 3.47 4.25
N ASN A 759 -27.57 4.71 4.36
CA ASN A 759 -27.95 5.77 3.45
C ASN A 759 -26.94 5.83 2.32
N CYS A 760 -27.44 5.86 1.10
CA CYS A 760 -26.64 5.98 -0.10
C CYS A 760 -26.93 7.31 -0.77
N ALA A 761 -25.90 7.92 -1.35
CA ALA A 761 -26.05 9.17 -2.06
C ALA A 761 -26.49 8.91 -3.49
N HIS A 762 -27.43 9.73 -3.94
CA HIS A 762 -27.90 9.72 -5.30
C HIS A 762 -27.96 11.15 -5.85
N VAL A 763 -27.90 11.28 -7.17
CA VAL A 763 -28.07 12.56 -7.83
C VAL A 763 -29.54 12.70 -8.21
N TYR A 764 -30.19 13.74 -7.67
CA TYR A 764 -31.54 14.15 -8.00
C TYR A 764 -31.58 15.65 -8.21
N ASP A 765 -32.20 16.10 -9.31
CA ASP A 765 -32.21 17.50 -9.73
C ASP A 765 -30.82 18.16 -9.72
N ARG A 766 -29.82 17.43 -10.25
CA ARG A 766 -28.41 17.87 -10.35
C ARG A 766 -27.75 18.22 -9.00
N LYS A 767 -28.32 17.77 -7.88
CA LYS A 767 -27.79 17.89 -6.53
C LYS A 767 -27.70 16.51 -5.89
N TRP A 768 -26.85 16.37 -4.87
CA TRP A 768 -26.77 15.12 -4.13
C TRP A 768 -27.85 15.10 -3.06
N ASN A 769 -28.57 13.99 -3.01
CA ASN A 769 -29.58 13.69 -2.04
C ASN A 769 -29.29 12.31 -1.44
N VAL A 770 -30.00 11.99 -0.37
CA VAL A 770 -29.80 10.79 0.43
C VAL A 770 -31.03 9.91 0.34
N ARG A 771 -30.82 8.60 0.23
CA ARG A 771 -31.89 7.60 0.19
C ARG A 771 -31.37 6.25 0.68
N SER A 772 -32.27 5.39 1.18
CA SER A 772 -31.96 4.00 1.52
C SER A 772 -31.29 3.26 0.36
N CYS A 773 -30.16 2.60 0.64
CA CYS A 773 -29.35 1.84 -0.31
C CYS A 773 -30.10 0.68 -0.99
N ASP A 774 -31.21 0.21 -0.41
CA ASP A 774 -32.01 -0.91 -0.91
C ASP A 774 -32.94 -0.53 -2.06
N THR A 775 -33.06 0.77 -2.35
CA THR A 775 -33.90 1.24 -3.44
C THR A 775 -33.25 0.97 -4.80
N LYS A 776 -34.01 0.40 -5.74
CA LYS A 776 -33.50 0.17 -7.10
C LYS A 776 -33.52 1.47 -7.89
N SER A 777 -32.36 1.87 -8.39
CA SER A 777 -32.22 3.09 -9.19
C SER A 777 -31.29 2.86 -10.38
N MET A 778 -31.30 3.81 -11.31
CA MET A 778 -30.24 3.91 -12.31
C MET A 778 -28.92 4.23 -11.61
N PHE A 779 -27.79 4.03 -12.25
CA PHE A 779 -26.52 4.27 -11.57
C PHE A 779 -25.43 4.69 -12.55
N LEU A 780 -24.45 5.41 -12.00
CA LEU A 780 -23.32 5.92 -12.76
C LEU A 780 -22.07 5.15 -12.37
N CYS A 781 -21.44 4.49 -13.33
CA CYS A 781 -20.12 3.93 -13.16
C CYS A 781 -19.07 4.92 -13.65
N TYR A 782 -17.83 4.82 -13.18
CA TYR A 782 -16.70 5.47 -13.83
C TYR A 782 -15.73 4.46 -14.41
N LYS A 783 -14.94 4.94 -15.39
CA LYS A 783 -13.74 4.26 -15.88
C LYS A 783 -12.64 5.26 -16.20
N PHE A 784 -11.40 4.81 -16.12
CA PHE A 784 -10.25 5.62 -16.54
C PHE A 784 -10.08 5.59 -18.07
N LYS A 785 -9.81 6.76 -18.65
CA LYS A 785 -9.34 6.92 -20.03
C LYS A 785 -7.90 7.37 -20.03
N LYS A 786 -7.01 6.56 -20.58
CA LYS A 786 -5.60 6.93 -20.81
C LYS A 786 -5.41 7.45 -22.23
N ARG A 787 -4.73 8.60 -22.38
CA ARG A 787 -4.41 9.22 -23.66
C ARG A 787 -2.92 9.15 -23.95
N THR A 788 -2.53 8.32 -24.92
CA THR A 788 -1.14 8.16 -25.36
C THR A 788 -0.88 8.93 -26.64
N PHE A 789 0.27 9.63 -26.71
CA PHE A 789 0.70 10.34 -27.91
C PHE A 789 1.94 9.69 -28.51
N VAL A 790 1.81 9.20 -29.74
CA VAL A 790 2.92 8.67 -30.55
C VAL A 790 3.44 9.78 -31.45
N ARG A 791 4.74 10.08 -31.36
CA ARG A 791 5.45 10.97 -32.26
C ARG A 791 6.23 10.16 -33.28
N ILE A 792 6.17 10.62 -34.53
CA ILE A 792 6.83 9.98 -35.66
C ILE A 792 7.74 11.02 -36.29
N ASN A 793 9.03 10.69 -36.43
CA ASN A 793 9.97 11.45 -37.23
C ASN A 793 10.41 10.60 -38.42
N ALA A 794 10.11 11.07 -39.63
CA ALA A 794 10.41 10.38 -40.88
C ALA A 794 10.79 11.42 -41.94
N ASP A 795 11.75 11.08 -42.80
CA ASP A 795 12.25 11.93 -43.89
C ASP A 795 11.35 11.87 -45.15
N ILE A 796 10.15 11.30 -45.01
CA ILE A 796 9.19 11.07 -46.09
C ILE A 796 7.92 11.86 -45.78
N ASP A 797 7.35 12.50 -46.81
CA ASP A 797 6.10 13.23 -46.67
C ASP A 797 4.93 12.26 -46.44
N MET A 798 4.33 12.34 -45.25
CA MET A 798 3.14 11.57 -44.87
C MET A 798 1.90 12.48 -44.73
N SER A 799 1.86 13.59 -45.46
CA SER A 799 0.75 14.55 -45.45
C SER A 799 -0.51 14.05 -46.18
N ASP A 800 -0.38 13.02 -47.02
CA ASP A 800 -1.51 12.42 -47.78
C ASP A 800 -2.58 11.83 -46.82
N PRO A 801 -3.82 12.37 -46.82
CA PRO A 801 -4.91 11.90 -45.98
C PRO A 801 -5.30 10.43 -46.23
N LEU A 802 -5.17 9.93 -47.46
CA LEU A 802 -5.50 8.56 -47.83
C LEU A 802 -4.51 7.58 -47.20
N ILE A 803 -3.23 7.93 -47.21
CA ILE A 803 -2.16 7.16 -46.55
C ILE A 803 -2.38 7.15 -45.03
N GLN A 804 -2.71 8.31 -44.44
CA GLN A 804 -2.99 8.41 -43.00
C GLN A 804 -4.17 7.54 -42.57
N GLN A 805 -5.27 7.58 -43.33
CA GLN A 805 -6.48 6.80 -43.01
C GLN A 805 -6.22 5.29 -43.15
N GLN A 806 -5.49 4.87 -44.17
CA GLN A 806 -5.12 3.46 -44.34
C GLN A 806 -4.22 2.96 -43.21
N ILE A 807 -3.20 3.73 -42.81
CA ILE A 807 -2.31 3.36 -41.70
C ILE A 807 -3.10 3.23 -40.40
N LEU A 808 -3.99 4.18 -40.11
CA LEU A 808 -4.85 4.10 -38.94
C LEU A 808 -5.71 2.84 -39.00
N SER A 809 -6.43 2.59 -40.08
CA SER A 809 -7.32 1.42 -40.20
C SER A 809 -6.59 0.08 -39.99
N GLN A 810 -5.36 -0.07 -40.50
CA GLN A 810 -4.57 -1.29 -40.32
C GLN A 810 -4.01 -1.42 -38.90
N LEU A 811 -3.62 -0.31 -38.28
CA LEU A 811 -3.24 -0.30 -36.87
C LEU A 811 -4.43 -0.70 -35.99
N GLU A 812 -5.62 -0.15 -36.24
CA GLU A 812 -6.82 -0.51 -35.49
C GLU A 812 -7.17 -2.01 -35.64
N ALA A 813 -7.04 -2.56 -36.85
CA ALA A 813 -7.24 -4.00 -37.08
C ALA A 813 -6.21 -4.86 -36.32
N LYS A 814 -4.92 -4.51 -36.35
CA LYS A 814 -3.87 -5.23 -35.60
C LYS A 814 -4.08 -5.14 -34.09
N MET A 815 -4.53 -4.00 -33.58
CA MET A 815 -4.83 -3.81 -32.15
C MET A 815 -6.04 -4.65 -31.71
N LYS A 816 -7.11 -4.70 -32.52
CA LYS A 816 -8.27 -5.59 -32.28
C LYS A 816 -7.88 -7.07 -32.24
N ASN A 817 -7.02 -7.51 -33.15
CA ASN A 817 -6.50 -8.89 -33.17
C ASN A 817 -5.65 -9.23 -31.94
N LYS A 818 -5.12 -8.23 -31.22
CA LYS A 818 -4.37 -8.39 -29.96
C LYS A 818 -5.26 -8.30 -28.72
N GLY A 819 -6.58 -8.24 -28.87
CA GLY A 819 -7.53 -8.23 -27.76
C GLY A 819 -7.95 -6.84 -27.26
N LEU A 820 -7.49 -5.76 -27.90
CA LEU A 820 -7.94 -4.40 -27.59
C LEU A 820 -9.28 -4.12 -28.29
N ILE A 821 -10.36 -3.97 -27.51
CA ILE A 821 -11.71 -3.78 -28.05
C ILE A 821 -12.24 -2.35 -27.91
N GLU A 822 -11.78 -1.59 -26.91
CA GLU A 822 -12.20 -0.20 -26.67
C GLU A 822 -11.02 0.78 -26.81
N PHE A 823 -10.87 1.38 -27.98
CA PHE A 823 -9.88 2.42 -28.22
C PHE A 823 -10.26 3.36 -29.38
N LYS A 824 -9.65 4.55 -29.42
CA LYS A 824 -9.80 5.52 -30.51
C LYS A 824 -8.44 6.04 -30.97
N THR A 825 -8.22 6.07 -32.28
CA THR A 825 -7.03 6.65 -32.89
C THR A 825 -7.35 7.96 -33.64
N SER A 826 -6.41 8.90 -33.68
CA SER A 826 -6.52 10.08 -34.53
C SER A 826 -5.15 10.64 -34.91
N TRP A 827 -5.07 11.30 -36.06
CA TRP A 827 -3.83 11.87 -36.59
C TRP A 827 -3.81 13.40 -36.48
N LYS A 828 -2.66 13.99 -36.17
CA LYS A 828 -2.44 15.44 -36.13
C LYS A 828 -1.04 15.81 -36.63
N MET A 829 -0.96 16.63 -37.67
CA MET A 829 0.31 17.22 -38.13
C MET A 829 0.73 18.40 -37.25
N THR A 830 2.03 18.54 -36.98
CA THR A 830 2.60 19.68 -36.27
C THR A 830 3.89 20.10 -36.96
N GLY A 831 3.88 21.26 -37.63
CA GLY A 831 4.99 21.85 -38.39
C GLY A 831 4.52 22.40 -39.75
N LYS A 832 5.04 23.56 -40.19
CA LYS A 832 4.84 24.07 -41.56
C LYS A 832 5.74 23.30 -42.53
N PRO A 833 5.30 22.92 -43.75
CA PRO A 833 6.16 22.28 -44.73
C PRO A 833 7.31 23.22 -45.11
N GLN A 834 8.55 22.75 -45.03
CA GLN A 834 9.71 23.47 -45.57
C GLN A 834 9.61 23.44 -47.09
N GLN A 835 9.62 24.62 -47.73
CA GLN A 835 9.76 24.69 -49.18
C GLN A 835 11.15 24.17 -49.60
N PRO A 836 11.24 23.48 -50.74
CA PRO A 836 12.52 22.98 -51.22
C PRO A 836 13.47 24.15 -51.50
N PRO A 837 14.78 24.00 -51.22
CA PRO A 837 15.77 25.01 -51.58
C PRO A 837 15.83 25.15 -53.11
N ILE A 838 15.78 26.39 -53.59
CA ILE A 838 16.01 26.78 -55.00
C ILE A 838 17.50 26.64 -55.32
#